data_AF-F3CBQ0-F1
#
_entry.id   AF-F3CBQ0-F1
#
_cell.length_a   1.000
_cell.length_b   1.000
_cell.length_c   1.000
_cell.angle_alpha   90.00
_cell.angle_beta   90.00
_cell.angle_gamma   90.00
#
_symmetry.space_group_name_H-M   'P 1'
#
loop_
_entity.id
_entity.type
_entity.pdbx_description
1 polymer ?
#
loop_
_entity_poly.entity_id
_entity_poly.type
_entity_poly.pdbx_seq_one_letter_code
_entity_poly.pdbx_strand_id
1 'polypeptide(L)'
;MTFFQVLKAYSMVSRQCKPRHIEGSRQEIRQRREELGKWVDRTLERTREAIEEDLGEMSWNLIAQIEAGDIVFDALDLRLAKEAAKITQAHPPSQFDLDAGRLSMRSAPGEPVAPAPGNGSTTHIVVDLRGKEVSTNATETNKPYSLFTRLTGLPLVEVQLPGSISTFMLARTLTYQDEPWRFDMFGGSRATRGHMSRPAQLLSGTSGAPSLLPAMRYTDTAPGSSLMQLIAKLAPQREDWSRMQRSLLEMVPTDHVIEGTLRLGFFEDVSGPTHPFKPTAPDGHALALCPNDGCGFLKLEVALRIPAFREYFSAWQAVQAGEASQKQRDLIAKDKGPTRLAPQALQHFPRDEAALQEAHEAMQRRLQALPSELSQLTLYELATSGGYQGQRVRAVPAADDKVHLPSERSQAFDAAGGALLIGKPPYDKENLLPVPEERVATVAQSDATAEFLSQSFGIQYSYTGFDDGSGSDAEMLHSKGMLIVVPSKNWPANFADMDLACSKEDLKTLSRWTTGRDRSAVPQNMLSTGSLRLKDIVEPGRMGALPIPELRKRNMDTDGDDAFVYAGYPKLAALISREMADREVRRGQPRSFKPPKTATPAIDPDNGHYQAGRLSEIMSLQRGGQIMGAASTLAARFMAQPDHLREAMARNMMFGTYDGIERDLRNDLRVALDGKARDPQVLTELRNQAYNAIGRAHLPEAREAAELLHAQLLRLEPGASSRAEVPPLPDALGEAFPRLAQAYLAAPDTEARIHAIIDNYPVCRLSHAQFPAGQPGLIPGEPELSMRNLFTIAIKVGTDALKSDTGTALFAKIVESC
;
A
#
# COMPACT_ATOMS: atom_id res chain seq x y z
N MET A 1 33.93 4.96 -29.42
CA MET A 1 32.55 5.02 -28.89
C MET A 1 31.84 3.77 -29.40
N THR A 2 31.50 2.82 -28.52
CA THR A 2 30.96 1.50 -28.93
C THR A 2 29.54 1.63 -29.50
N PHE A 3 29.13 0.74 -30.42
CA PHE A 3 27.77 0.72 -30.99
C PHE A 3 26.68 0.74 -29.90
N PHE A 4 26.96 0.09 -28.77
CA PHE A 4 26.15 0.13 -27.55
C PHE A 4 25.84 1.55 -27.05
N GLN A 5 26.85 2.43 -26.91
CA GLN A 5 26.62 3.78 -26.39
C GLN A 5 25.80 4.63 -27.37
N VAL A 6 25.99 4.43 -28.68
CA VAL A 6 25.21 5.10 -29.73
C VAL A 6 23.74 4.68 -29.63
N LEU A 7 23.45 3.38 -29.68
CA LEU A 7 22.09 2.85 -29.61
C LEU A 7 21.38 3.24 -28.32
N LYS A 8 22.07 3.19 -27.18
CA LYS A 8 21.53 3.63 -25.88
C LYS A 8 21.13 5.10 -25.89
N ALA A 9 22.02 5.97 -26.39
CA ALA A 9 21.76 7.42 -26.44
C ALA A 9 20.58 7.74 -27.36
N TYR A 10 20.56 7.20 -28.58
CA TYR A 10 19.51 7.49 -29.56
C TYR A 10 18.16 6.85 -29.20
N SER A 11 18.15 5.70 -28.53
CA SER A 11 16.96 5.14 -27.88
C SER A 11 16.34 6.13 -26.88
N MET A 12 17.17 6.72 -26.00
CA MET A 12 16.70 7.73 -25.05
C MET A 12 16.22 9.01 -25.75
N VAL A 13 16.95 9.50 -26.75
CA VAL A 13 16.57 10.70 -27.52
C VAL A 13 15.23 10.48 -28.22
N SER A 14 15.03 9.33 -28.87
CA SER A 14 13.75 8.97 -29.49
C SER A 14 12.60 9.04 -28.48
N ARG A 15 12.77 8.49 -27.27
CA ARG A 15 11.76 8.54 -26.19
C ARG A 15 11.51 9.95 -25.65
N GLN A 16 12.50 10.84 -25.69
CA GLN A 16 12.38 12.24 -25.26
C GLN A 16 11.88 13.17 -26.36
N CYS A 17 11.73 12.68 -27.59
CA CYS A 17 11.21 13.44 -28.73
C CYS A 17 9.70 13.76 -28.53
N LYS A 18 9.42 14.82 -27.77
CA LYS A 18 8.09 15.23 -27.31
C LYS A 18 7.93 16.75 -27.44
N PRO A 19 6.69 17.28 -27.62
CA PRO A 19 6.43 18.71 -27.79
C PRO A 19 6.93 19.62 -26.68
N ARG A 20 7.14 19.09 -25.48
CA ARG A 20 7.69 19.82 -24.32
C ARG A 20 9.21 20.00 -24.35
N HIS A 21 9.92 19.34 -25.26
CA HIS A 21 11.38 19.33 -25.32
C HIS A 21 11.94 19.79 -26.67
N ILE A 22 11.10 19.86 -27.70
CA ILE A 22 11.51 20.12 -29.08
C ILE A 22 10.48 21.06 -29.71
N GLU A 23 10.95 22.10 -30.39
CA GLU A 23 10.12 23.02 -31.17
C GLU A 23 9.64 22.37 -32.47
N GLY A 24 8.40 22.66 -32.87
CA GLY A 24 7.77 22.13 -34.07
C GLY A 24 6.30 21.75 -33.84
N SER A 25 5.59 21.43 -34.92
CA SER A 25 4.23 20.93 -34.80
C SER A 25 4.22 19.54 -34.15
N ARG A 26 3.13 19.17 -33.45
CA ARG A 26 3.04 17.85 -32.81
C ARG A 26 3.18 16.71 -33.80
N GLN A 27 2.69 16.89 -35.03
CA GLN A 27 2.75 15.89 -36.09
C GLN A 27 4.19 15.67 -36.57
N GLU A 28 4.96 16.75 -36.79
CA GLU A 28 6.38 16.68 -37.14
C GLU A 28 7.20 15.99 -36.04
N ILE A 29 6.94 16.34 -34.78
CA ILE A 29 7.64 15.73 -33.63
C ILE A 29 7.32 14.23 -33.52
N ARG A 30 6.05 13.84 -33.74
CA ARG A 30 5.65 12.43 -33.76
C ARG A 30 6.35 11.67 -34.89
N GLN A 31 6.36 12.23 -36.10
CA GLN A 31 7.02 11.62 -37.24
C GLN A 31 8.53 11.45 -36.99
N ARG A 32 9.20 12.50 -36.48
CA ARG A 32 10.61 12.43 -36.08
C ARG A 32 10.87 11.34 -35.05
N ARG A 33 10.01 11.20 -34.04
CA ARG A 33 10.10 10.11 -33.05
C ARG A 33 10.01 8.74 -33.70
N GLU A 34 9.04 8.53 -34.60
CA GLU A 34 8.85 7.25 -35.29
C GLU A 34 10.04 6.92 -36.23
N GLU A 35 10.58 7.91 -36.94
CA GLU A 35 11.75 7.76 -37.80
C GLU A 35 13.01 7.41 -36.99
N LEU A 36 13.24 8.10 -35.86
CA LEU A 36 14.32 7.79 -34.93
C LEU A 36 14.17 6.38 -34.32
N GLY A 37 12.96 5.98 -33.93
CA GLY A 37 12.68 4.62 -33.46
C GLY A 37 13.07 3.56 -34.50
N LYS A 38 12.55 3.69 -35.73
CA LYS A 38 12.89 2.78 -36.84
C LYS A 38 14.38 2.76 -37.19
N TRP A 39 15.09 3.88 -36.99
CA TRP A 39 16.54 3.92 -37.17
C TRP A 39 17.27 3.15 -36.07
N VAL A 40 16.86 3.31 -34.80
CA VAL A 40 17.42 2.56 -33.67
C VAL A 40 17.22 1.07 -33.88
N ASP A 41 16.00 0.62 -34.24
CA ASP A 41 15.68 -0.79 -34.44
C ASP A 41 16.53 -1.42 -35.55
N ARG A 42 16.64 -0.74 -36.71
CA ARG A 42 17.46 -1.22 -37.83
C ARG A 42 18.95 -1.24 -37.52
N THR A 43 19.42 -0.27 -36.73
CA THR A 43 20.83 -0.20 -36.33
C THR A 43 21.18 -1.29 -35.32
N LEU A 44 20.27 -1.57 -34.37
CA LEU A 44 20.43 -2.67 -33.44
C LEU A 44 20.54 -4.00 -34.20
N GLU A 45 19.63 -4.26 -35.13
CA GLU A 45 19.64 -5.53 -35.88
C GLU A 45 20.95 -5.76 -36.65
N ARG A 46 21.50 -4.69 -37.25
CA ARG A 46 22.78 -4.77 -37.99
C ARG A 46 24.02 -4.91 -37.12
N THR A 47 23.94 -4.51 -35.85
CA THR A 47 25.10 -4.44 -34.95
C THR A 47 25.01 -5.44 -33.81
N ARG A 48 23.94 -6.25 -33.75
CA ARG A 48 23.64 -7.21 -32.70
C ARG A 48 24.82 -8.12 -32.38
N GLU A 49 25.31 -8.87 -33.37
CA GLU A 49 26.40 -9.83 -33.18
C GLU A 49 27.66 -9.15 -32.62
N ALA A 50 28.04 -7.99 -33.16
CA ALA A 50 29.21 -7.24 -32.69
C ALA A 50 29.04 -6.71 -31.25
N ILE A 51 27.82 -6.32 -30.86
CA ILE A 51 27.54 -5.87 -29.49
C ILE A 51 27.54 -7.07 -28.52
N GLU A 52 26.95 -8.20 -28.92
CA GLU A 52 26.93 -9.43 -28.14
C GLU A 52 28.33 -10.02 -27.97
N GLU A 53 29.20 -9.92 -28.97
CA GLU A 53 30.61 -10.34 -28.89
C GLU A 53 31.45 -9.41 -28.00
N ASP A 54 31.27 -8.08 -28.14
CA ASP A 54 32.05 -7.06 -27.39
C ASP A 54 31.68 -6.99 -25.90
N LEU A 55 30.39 -7.09 -25.58
CA LEU A 55 29.89 -6.89 -24.22
C LEU A 55 29.37 -8.17 -23.55
N GLY A 56 29.36 -9.30 -24.27
CA GLY A 56 28.86 -10.58 -23.77
C GLY A 56 27.47 -10.41 -23.17
N GLU A 57 27.32 -10.90 -21.94
CA GLU A 57 26.04 -10.85 -21.23
C GLU A 57 25.56 -9.42 -20.89
N MET A 58 26.48 -8.45 -20.83
CA MET A 58 26.14 -7.06 -20.52
C MET A 58 25.48 -6.31 -21.69
N SER A 59 25.67 -6.78 -22.94
CA SER A 59 25.01 -6.23 -24.13
C SER A 59 23.48 -6.30 -24.02
N TRP A 60 22.99 -7.37 -23.39
CA TRP A 60 21.60 -7.80 -23.44
C TRP A 60 20.63 -6.83 -22.78
N ASN A 61 21.07 -6.12 -21.75
CA ASN A 61 20.26 -5.09 -21.09
C ASN A 61 19.85 -3.98 -22.06
N LEU A 62 20.73 -3.60 -22.99
CA LEU A 62 20.40 -2.59 -23.99
C LEU A 62 19.48 -3.16 -25.07
N ILE A 63 19.79 -4.37 -25.55
CA ILE A 63 19.03 -5.05 -26.59
C ILE A 63 17.58 -5.26 -26.15
N ALA A 64 17.37 -5.87 -24.98
CA ALA A 64 16.04 -6.09 -24.42
C ALA A 64 15.28 -4.77 -24.17
N GLN A 65 15.96 -3.71 -23.74
CA GLN A 65 15.31 -2.39 -23.54
C GLN A 65 14.91 -1.69 -24.83
N ILE A 66 15.65 -1.90 -25.93
CA ILE A 66 15.31 -1.38 -27.25
C ILE A 66 14.15 -2.20 -27.83
N GLU A 67 14.27 -3.54 -27.84
CA GLU A 67 13.25 -4.45 -28.36
C GLU A 67 11.92 -4.34 -27.62
N ALA A 68 11.96 -4.12 -26.30
CA ALA A 68 10.74 -3.92 -25.52
C ALA A 68 10.01 -2.61 -25.89
N GLY A 69 10.66 -1.65 -26.56
CA GLY A 69 10.01 -0.42 -27.02
C GLY A 69 9.38 0.40 -25.89
N ASP A 70 8.06 0.56 -25.90
CA ASP A 70 7.31 1.22 -24.83
C ASP A 70 6.92 0.24 -23.67
N ILE A 71 7.20 -1.06 -23.80
CA ILE A 71 6.90 -2.16 -22.85
C ILE A 71 8.13 -2.54 -22.00
N VAL A 72 8.96 -1.55 -21.64
CA VAL A 72 10.23 -1.75 -20.89
C VAL A 72 10.05 -2.55 -19.59
N PHE A 73 8.83 -2.59 -19.04
CA PHE A 73 8.48 -3.33 -17.83
C PHE A 73 8.67 -4.85 -17.96
N ASP A 74 8.56 -5.42 -19.16
CA ASP A 74 8.62 -6.87 -19.39
C ASP A 74 9.92 -7.31 -20.10
N ALA A 75 10.88 -6.40 -20.26
CA ALA A 75 12.09 -6.63 -21.05
C ALA A 75 12.89 -7.88 -20.63
N LEU A 76 12.99 -8.14 -19.31
CA LEU A 76 13.70 -9.32 -18.79
C LEU A 76 12.94 -10.63 -18.99
N ASP A 77 11.60 -10.61 -18.94
CA ASP A 77 10.78 -11.80 -19.17
C ASP A 77 10.73 -12.16 -20.66
N LEU A 78 10.58 -11.15 -21.54
CA LEU A 78 10.63 -11.32 -22.99
C LEU A 78 11.97 -11.94 -23.43
N ARG A 79 13.07 -11.56 -22.78
CA ARG A 79 14.38 -12.14 -23.04
C ARG A 79 14.47 -13.59 -22.60
N LEU A 80 14.04 -13.92 -21.37
CA LEU A 80 14.02 -15.30 -20.90
C LEU A 80 13.20 -16.20 -21.83
N ALA A 81 12.05 -15.72 -22.32
CA ALA A 81 11.25 -16.48 -23.27
C ALA A 81 12.00 -16.81 -24.57
N LYS A 82 12.84 -15.90 -25.08
CA LYS A 82 13.62 -16.10 -26.32
C LYS A 82 14.88 -16.94 -26.12
N GLU A 83 15.60 -16.72 -25.02
CA GLU A 83 16.96 -17.23 -24.82
C GLU A 83 17.09 -18.31 -23.74
N ALA A 84 15.98 -18.75 -23.12
CA ALA A 84 16.01 -19.70 -22.01
C ALA A 84 16.95 -20.89 -22.25
N ALA A 85 16.86 -21.55 -23.41
CA ALA A 85 17.68 -22.72 -23.72
C ALA A 85 19.19 -22.42 -23.74
N LYS A 86 19.60 -21.28 -24.31
CA LYS A 86 21.01 -20.87 -24.36
C LYS A 86 21.54 -20.57 -22.95
N ILE A 87 20.73 -19.87 -22.15
CA ILE A 87 21.10 -19.45 -20.79
C ILE A 87 21.16 -20.65 -19.85
N THR A 88 20.18 -21.55 -19.89
CA THR A 88 20.13 -22.74 -19.03
C THR A 88 21.16 -23.80 -19.43
N GLN A 89 21.61 -23.81 -20.69
CA GLN A 89 22.71 -24.65 -21.14
C GLN A 89 24.06 -24.15 -20.59
N ALA A 90 24.28 -22.82 -20.55
CA ALA A 90 25.49 -22.24 -19.97
C ALA A 90 25.52 -22.36 -18.44
N HIS A 91 24.36 -22.18 -17.81
CA HIS A 91 24.19 -22.18 -16.35
C HIS A 91 22.92 -22.95 -15.97
N PRO A 92 23.03 -24.20 -15.48
CA PRO A 92 21.87 -25.00 -15.10
C PRO A 92 21.05 -24.34 -13.96
N PRO A 93 19.71 -24.31 -14.05
CA PRO A 93 18.86 -23.89 -12.93
C PRO A 93 19.04 -24.81 -11.71
N SER A 94 18.85 -24.28 -10.51
CA SER A 94 18.81 -25.09 -9.31
C SER A 94 17.61 -26.03 -9.31
N GLN A 95 17.86 -27.23 -8.77
CA GLN A 95 16.86 -28.27 -8.59
C GLN A 95 16.62 -28.48 -7.09
N PHE A 96 15.35 -28.54 -6.72
CA PHE A 96 14.90 -28.92 -5.39
C PHE A 96 13.52 -29.56 -5.49
N ASP A 97 13.22 -30.46 -4.55
CA ASP A 97 11.96 -31.19 -4.48
C ASP A 97 11.07 -30.57 -3.40
N LEU A 98 10.00 -29.91 -3.84
CA LEU A 98 9.03 -29.26 -2.96
C LEU A 98 8.26 -30.26 -2.09
N ASP A 99 7.97 -31.45 -2.61
CA ASP A 99 7.25 -32.50 -1.87
C ASP A 99 8.14 -33.13 -0.83
N ALA A 100 9.42 -33.38 -1.13
CA ALA A 100 10.39 -33.79 -0.12
C ALA A 100 10.51 -32.73 0.99
N GLY A 101 10.54 -31.45 0.62
CA GLY A 101 10.49 -30.31 1.54
C GLY A 101 9.26 -30.38 2.46
N ARG A 102 8.06 -30.52 1.88
CA ARG A 102 6.78 -30.67 2.61
C ARG A 102 6.79 -31.87 3.55
N LEU A 103 7.14 -33.06 3.06
CA LEU A 103 7.12 -34.31 3.84
C LEU A 103 8.09 -34.25 5.02
N SER A 104 9.24 -33.57 4.85
CA SER A 104 10.20 -33.38 5.95
C SER A 104 9.72 -32.46 7.07
N MET A 105 8.71 -31.61 6.81
CA MET A 105 8.08 -30.76 7.82
C MET A 105 6.89 -31.43 8.53
N ARG A 106 6.44 -32.59 8.06
CA ARG A 106 5.21 -33.23 8.54
C ARG A 106 5.34 -33.70 9.98
N SER A 107 4.30 -33.49 10.77
CA SER A 107 4.19 -33.96 12.15
C SER A 107 2.81 -34.55 12.43
N ALA A 108 2.58 -35.04 13.64
CA ALA A 108 1.21 -35.34 14.07
C ALA A 108 0.39 -34.03 14.09
N PRO A 109 -0.87 -34.01 13.59
CA PRO A 109 -1.69 -32.80 13.58
C PRO A 109 -1.81 -32.16 14.97
N GLY A 110 -1.51 -30.87 15.06
CA GLY A 110 -1.53 -30.11 16.32
C GLY A 110 -0.25 -30.24 17.16
N GLU A 111 0.73 -31.03 16.70
CA GLU A 111 2.03 -31.21 17.35
C GLU A 111 3.17 -30.71 16.46
N PRO A 112 3.23 -29.40 16.12
CA PRO A 112 4.37 -28.86 15.40
C PRO A 112 5.61 -28.81 16.31
N VAL A 113 6.77 -28.79 15.68
CA VAL A 113 8.08 -28.81 16.34
C VAL A 113 8.96 -27.66 15.87
N ALA A 114 9.92 -27.25 16.68
CA ALA A 114 10.95 -26.33 16.21
C ALA A 114 11.74 -26.99 15.06
N PRO A 115 12.18 -26.22 14.04
CA PRO A 115 13.02 -26.74 12.97
C PRO A 115 14.28 -27.42 13.53
N ALA A 116 14.69 -28.54 12.93
CA ALA A 116 15.95 -29.18 13.29
C ALA A 116 17.14 -28.23 13.05
N PRO A 117 18.25 -28.32 13.81
CA PRO A 117 19.41 -27.46 13.62
C PRO A 117 19.88 -27.45 12.16
N GLY A 118 20.04 -26.24 11.59
CA GLY A 118 20.41 -26.04 10.19
C GLY A 118 19.24 -25.94 9.22
N ASN A 119 18.06 -26.48 9.54
CA ASN A 119 16.89 -26.38 8.66
C ASN A 119 16.42 -24.92 8.57
N GLY A 120 16.38 -24.39 7.35
CA GLY A 120 16.00 -23.00 7.07
C GLY A 120 17.03 -21.96 7.50
N SER A 121 18.17 -22.36 8.09
CA SER A 121 19.27 -21.46 8.46
C SER A 121 19.81 -20.74 7.22
N THR A 122 19.51 -19.46 7.11
CA THR A 122 19.68 -18.67 5.89
C THR A 122 21.03 -17.99 5.86
N THR A 123 21.82 -18.31 4.83
CA THR A 123 22.97 -17.49 4.45
C THR A 123 22.46 -16.28 3.68
N HIS A 124 22.59 -15.11 4.29
CA HIS A 124 22.17 -13.81 3.74
C HIS A 124 23.38 -13.07 3.21
N ILE A 125 23.31 -12.68 1.95
CA ILE A 125 24.37 -11.98 1.22
C ILE A 125 23.79 -10.69 0.66
N VAL A 126 24.51 -9.58 0.83
CA VAL A 126 24.18 -8.29 0.23
C VAL A 126 25.28 -7.94 -0.76
N VAL A 127 24.89 -7.62 -2.00
CA VAL A 127 25.80 -7.20 -3.07
C VAL A 127 25.45 -5.80 -3.56
N ASP A 128 26.41 -5.06 -4.11
CA ASP A 128 26.13 -3.80 -4.82
C ASP A 128 25.65 -4.07 -6.26
N LEU A 129 25.27 -3.02 -7.00
CA LEU A 129 24.85 -3.13 -8.41
C LEU A 129 25.95 -3.62 -9.37
N ARG A 130 27.20 -3.76 -8.90
CA ARG A 130 28.31 -4.33 -9.67
C ARG A 130 28.58 -5.78 -9.32
N GLY A 131 27.78 -6.38 -8.45
CA GLY A 131 27.96 -7.77 -7.99
C GLY A 131 29.01 -7.92 -6.91
N LYS A 132 29.50 -6.82 -6.32
CA LYS A 132 30.48 -6.90 -5.25
C LYS A 132 29.76 -7.15 -3.93
N GLU A 133 30.17 -8.18 -3.19
CA GLU A 133 29.69 -8.41 -1.82
C GLU A 133 29.99 -7.20 -0.92
N VAL A 134 28.93 -6.69 -0.29
CA VAL A 134 28.95 -5.62 0.70
C VAL A 134 28.95 -6.19 2.11
N SER A 135 28.12 -7.21 2.35
CA SER A 135 28.05 -7.90 3.64
C SER A 135 27.52 -9.33 3.48
N THR A 136 27.94 -10.22 4.37
CA THR A 136 27.48 -11.60 4.42
C THR A 136 27.45 -12.09 5.87
N ASN A 137 26.48 -12.94 6.21
CA ASN A 137 26.40 -13.59 7.51
C ASN A 137 26.97 -15.03 7.50
N ALA A 138 27.71 -15.41 6.44
CA ALA A 138 28.13 -16.80 6.23
C ALA A 138 28.88 -17.41 7.44
N THR A 139 29.66 -16.60 8.16
CA THR A 139 30.46 -16.99 9.32
C THR A 139 29.71 -16.92 10.65
N GLU A 140 28.47 -16.41 10.67
CA GLU A 140 27.67 -16.34 11.89
C GLU A 140 27.16 -17.72 12.31
N THR A 141 27.23 -18.02 13.60
CA THR A 141 26.74 -19.30 14.15
C THR A 141 25.21 -19.37 14.21
N ASN A 142 24.56 -18.24 14.52
CA ASN A 142 23.10 -18.15 14.67
C ASN A 142 22.50 -17.47 13.45
N LYS A 143 22.28 -18.24 12.39
CA LYS A 143 21.66 -17.75 11.15
C LYS A 143 20.14 -17.67 11.30
N PRO A 144 19.49 -16.61 10.78
CA PRO A 144 18.04 -16.50 10.81
C PRO A 144 17.39 -17.61 9.97
N TYR A 145 16.16 -17.97 10.32
CA TYR A 145 15.32 -18.86 9.54
C TYR A 145 14.64 -18.11 8.38
N SER A 146 14.59 -18.70 7.19
CA SER A 146 13.63 -18.33 6.14
C SER A 146 13.04 -19.57 5.49
N LEU A 147 11.77 -19.49 5.08
CA LEU A 147 11.10 -20.61 4.40
C LEU A 147 11.69 -20.84 3.01
N PHE A 148 12.20 -19.80 2.36
CA PHE A 148 12.92 -19.91 1.09
C PHE A 148 14.11 -20.87 1.20
N THR A 149 15.04 -20.62 2.13
CA THR A 149 16.17 -21.53 2.34
C THR A 149 15.69 -22.91 2.77
N ARG A 150 14.63 -22.98 3.58
CA ARG A 150 14.06 -24.26 4.05
C ARG A 150 13.55 -25.17 2.94
N LEU A 151 12.96 -24.59 1.90
CA LEU A 151 12.38 -25.33 0.76
C LEU A 151 13.38 -25.53 -0.38
N THR A 152 14.32 -24.60 -0.57
CA THR A 152 15.18 -24.57 -1.76
C THR A 152 16.63 -24.95 -1.48
N GLY A 153 17.11 -24.79 -0.23
CA GLY A 153 18.53 -24.89 0.12
C GLY A 153 19.39 -23.74 -0.39
N LEU A 154 18.81 -22.73 -1.04
CA LEU A 154 19.54 -21.63 -1.67
C LEU A 154 19.82 -20.47 -0.70
N PRO A 155 20.92 -19.72 -0.88
CA PRO A 155 21.17 -18.50 -0.12
C PRO A 155 20.20 -17.39 -0.52
N LEU A 156 19.98 -16.44 0.39
CA LEU A 156 19.18 -15.24 0.13
C LEU A 156 20.14 -14.11 -0.25
N VAL A 157 20.10 -13.70 -1.52
CA VAL A 157 20.89 -12.58 -2.05
C VAL A 157 20.03 -11.34 -2.18
N GLU A 158 20.49 -10.20 -1.68
CA GLU A 158 19.86 -8.89 -1.88
C GLU A 158 20.83 -7.90 -2.54
N VAL A 159 20.29 -7.05 -3.41
CA VAL A 159 21.01 -5.96 -4.04
C VAL A 159 20.82 -4.68 -3.24
N GLN A 160 21.93 -4.08 -2.82
CA GLN A 160 21.97 -2.74 -2.27
C GLN A 160 21.90 -1.70 -3.37
N LEU A 161 20.85 -0.89 -3.32
CA LEU A 161 20.63 0.17 -4.28
C LEU A 161 21.44 1.43 -3.91
N PRO A 162 22.12 2.08 -4.87
CA PRO A 162 22.92 3.28 -4.62
C PRO A 162 22.07 4.55 -4.44
N GLY A 163 20.75 4.45 -4.61
CA GLY A 163 19.83 5.59 -4.55
C GLY A 163 18.40 5.19 -4.89
N SER A 164 17.60 6.17 -5.31
CA SER A 164 16.20 5.97 -5.71
C SER A 164 16.08 4.93 -6.84
N ILE A 165 15.10 4.04 -6.70
CA ILE A 165 14.76 3.04 -7.71
C ILE A 165 14.44 3.75 -9.04
N SER A 166 14.77 3.11 -10.16
CA SER A 166 14.37 3.61 -11.48
C SER A 166 14.10 2.45 -12.42
N THR A 167 13.27 2.68 -13.44
CA THR A 167 12.97 1.68 -14.47
C THR A 167 14.22 1.13 -15.12
N PHE A 168 15.19 2.02 -15.40
CA PHE A 168 16.46 1.62 -16.01
C PHE A 168 17.34 0.78 -15.08
N MET A 169 17.27 0.98 -13.76
CA MET A 169 17.98 0.13 -12.81
C MET A 169 17.37 -1.27 -12.75
N LEU A 170 16.04 -1.38 -12.65
CA LEU A 170 15.34 -2.66 -12.53
C LEU A 170 15.38 -3.50 -13.81
N ALA A 171 15.40 -2.86 -14.98
CA ALA A 171 15.53 -3.52 -16.27
C ALA A 171 16.98 -3.95 -16.60
N ARG A 172 17.85 -4.09 -15.58
CA ARG A 172 19.24 -4.54 -15.74
C ARG A 172 19.45 -5.89 -15.09
N THR A 173 20.21 -6.71 -15.79
CA THR A 173 20.89 -7.90 -15.27
C THR A 173 22.12 -7.47 -14.47
N LEU A 174 22.29 -8.07 -13.30
CA LEU A 174 23.46 -7.99 -12.42
C LEU A 174 24.33 -9.23 -12.67
N THR A 175 25.65 -9.10 -12.72
CA THR A 175 26.55 -10.27 -12.70
C THR A 175 27.04 -10.52 -11.28
N TYR A 176 26.84 -11.72 -10.75
CA TYR A 176 27.36 -12.13 -9.43
C TYR A 176 27.79 -13.59 -9.49
N GLN A 177 29.01 -13.88 -9.04
CA GLN A 177 29.67 -15.19 -9.18
C GLN A 177 29.71 -15.67 -10.64
N ASP A 178 30.02 -14.78 -11.57
CA ASP A 178 30.08 -15.03 -13.01
C ASP A 178 28.77 -15.53 -13.65
N GLU A 179 27.64 -15.35 -12.96
CA GLU A 179 26.30 -15.69 -13.46
C GLU A 179 25.41 -14.44 -13.58
N PRO A 180 24.41 -14.44 -14.47
CA PRO A 180 23.41 -13.37 -14.57
C PRO A 180 22.31 -13.50 -13.51
N TRP A 181 21.95 -12.37 -12.89
CA TRP A 181 20.92 -12.25 -11.85
C TRP A 181 19.93 -11.13 -12.18
N ARG A 182 18.69 -11.28 -11.72
CA ARG A 182 17.64 -10.25 -11.74
C ARG A 182 17.15 -9.93 -10.34
N PHE A 183 16.66 -8.72 -10.13
CA PHE A 183 16.21 -8.22 -8.81
C PHE A 183 14.91 -7.42 -8.90
N ASP A 184 14.12 -7.68 -9.95
CA ASP A 184 12.84 -7.03 -10.25
C ASP A 184 11.62 -7.91 -9.91
N MET A 185 11.82 -9.02 -9.18
CA MET A 185 10.75 -9.97 -8.86
C MET A 185 10.04 -9.69 -7.52
N PHE A 186 10.76 -9.13 -6.55
CA PHE A 186 10.32 -8.98 -5.17
C PHE A 186 10.34 -7.52 -4.74
N GLY A 187 9.60 -7.21 -3.69
CA GLY A 187 9.77 -5.98 -2.93
C GLY A 187 8.81 -5.88 -1.78
N GLY A 188 8.81 -4.72 -1.14
CA GLY A 188 8.19 -4.54 0.17
C GLY A 188 8.94 -3.50 0.97
N SER A 189 8.86 -3.58 2.30
CA SER A 189 9.36 -2.54 3.20
C SER A 189 10.87 -2.29 3.10
N ARG A 190 11.67 -3.27 2.65
CA ARG A 190 13.12 -3.08 2.44
C ARG A 190 13.45 -2.26 1.19
N ALA A 191 12.58 -2.25 0.20
CA ALA A 191 12.73 -1.43 -1.02
C ALA A 191 12.53 0.06 -0.73
N THR A 192 11.85 0.41 0.37
CA THR A 192 11.47 1.78 0.72
C THR A 192 12.23 2.36 1.92
N ARG A 193 13.17 1.61 2.51
CA ARG A 193 13.96 2.05 3.69
C ARG A 193 14.72 3.35 3.47
N GLY A 194 15.29 3.55 2.28
CA GLY A 194 16.04 4.77 1.95
C GLY A 194 15.18 6.03 1.80
N HIS A 195 13.85 5.92 1.80
CA HIS A 195 12.95 7.04 1.48
C HIS A 195 12.31 7.72 2.69
N MET A 196 12.47 7.21 3.91
CA MET A 196 11.84 7.79 5.11
C MET A 196 12.89 8.22 6.13
N SER A 197 13.12 9.53 6.22
CA SER A 197 13.91 10.12 7.31
C SER A 197 13.00 10.40 8.50
N ARG A 198 13.30 9.80 9.65
CA ARG A 198 12.57 10.09 10.90
C ARG A 198 13.00 11.46 11.45
N PRO A 199 12.15 12.19 12.20
CA PRO A 199 12.55 13.44 12.85
C PRO A 199 13.85 13.32 13.66
N ALA A 200 14.01 12.23 14.42
CA ALA A 200 15.25 11.95 15.16
C ALA A 200 16.49 11.79 14.24
N GLN A 201 16.32 11.26 13.02
CA GLN A 201 17.40 11.12 12.05
C GLN A 201 17.75 12.47 11.41
N LEU A 202 16.72 13.27 11.07
CA LEU A 202 16.91 14.64 10.56
C LEU A 202 17.63 15.52 11.57
N LEU A 203 17.24 15.45 12.85
CA LEU A 203 17.86 16.21 13.94
C LEU A 203 19.30 15.73 14.26
N SER A 204 19.62 14.47 13.96
CA SER A 204 20.98 13.91 14.18
C SER A 204 21.87 13.95 12.92
N GLY A 205 21.36 14.43 11.78
CA GLY A 205 22.10 14.42 10.52
C GLY A 205 22.40 13.02 9.98
N THR A 206 21.69 11.98 10.44
CA THR A 206 21.91 10.59 10.02
C THR A 206 21.00 10.21 8.84
N SER A 207 21.52 9.48 7.86
CA SER A 207 20.72 8.95 6.74
C SER A 207 20.05 7.62 7.11
N GLY A 208 18.92 7.33 6.49
CA GLY A 208 18.26 6.02 6.61
C GLY A 208 19.11 4.87 6.04
N ALA A 209 18.75 3.64 6.42
CA ALA A 209 19.36 2.44 5.85
C ALA A 209 19.10 2.37 4.33
N PRO A 210 20.04 1.83 3.54
CA PRO A 210 19.88 1.74 2.10
C PRO A 210 18.69 0.85 1.73
N SER A 211 18.08 1.13 0.58
CA SER A 211 17.06 0.26 0.00
C SER A 211 17.69 -1.03 -0.52
N LEU A 212 17.02 -2.16 -0.25
CA LEU A 212 17.47 -3.50 -0.63
C LEU A 212 16.36 -4.21 -1.41
N LEU A 213 16.74 -4.93 -2.46
CA LEU A 213 15.85 -5.76 -3.26
C LEU A 213 16.40 -7.19 -3.37
N PRO A 214 15.59 -8.24 -3.09
CA PRO A 214 16.01 -9.62 -3.32
C PRO A 214 16.37 -9.88 -4.80
N ALA A 215 17.45 -10.62 -5.02
CA ALA A 215 17.88 -11.06 -6.34
C ALA A 215 17.73 -12.58 -6.48
N MET A 216 17.42 -13.01 -7.70
CA MET A 216 17.40 -14.41 -8.11
C MET A 216 18.28 -14.58 -9.35
N ARG A 217 18.90 -15.74 -9.47
CA ARG A 217 19.60 -16.11 -10.70
C ARG A 217 18.63 -16.12 -11.85
N TYR A 218 19.10 -15.66 -12.99
CA TYR A 218 18.27 -15.59 -14.19
C TYR A 218 17.79 -16.99 -14.62
N THR A 219 18.64 -17.98 -14.46
CA THR A 219 18.39 -19.41 -14.76
C THR A 219 17.30 -20.01 -13.88
N ASP A 220 17.26 -19.67 -12.59
CA ASP A 220 16.20 -20.08 -11.67
C ASP A 220 14.85 -19.42 -12.00
N THR A 221 14.83 -18.44 -12.90
CA THR A 221 13.60 -17.78 -13.36
C THR A 221 13.20 -18.21 -14.77
N ALA A 222 13.91 -19.18 -15.36
CA ALA A 222 13.53 -19.77 -16.63
C ALA A 222 12.19 -20.52 -16.51
N PRO A 223 11.36 -20.52 -17.58
CA PRO A 223 10.11 -21.29 -17.60
C PRO A 223 10.33 -22.76 -17.23
N GLY A 224 9.47 -23.27 -16.33
CA GLY A 224 9.50 -24.68 -15.90
C GLY A 224 10.52 -25.02 -14.80
N SER A 225 11.40 -24.10 -14.40
CA SER A 225 12.35 -24.31 -13.29
C SER A 225 11.65 -24.57 -11.94
N SER A 226 12.32 -25.27 -11.02
CA SER A 226 11.79 -25.56 -9.68
C SER A 226 11.38 -24.30 -8.91
N LEU A 227 12.13 -23.20 -9.06
CA LEU A 227 11.78 -21.93 -8.44
C LEU A 227 10.52 -21.33 -9.07
N MET A 228 10.36 -21.34 -10.40
CA MET A 228 9.11 -20.85 -11.01
C MET A 228 7.89 -21.69 -10.62
N GLN A 229 8.05 -23.00 -10.40
CA GLN A 229 6.97 -23.84 -9.87
C GLN A 229 6.56 -23.45 -8.45
N LEU A 230 7.52 -23.21 -7.55
CA LEU A 230 7.27 -22.71 -6.19
C LEU A 230 6.58 -21.34 -6.21
N ILE A 231 7.09 -20.44 -7.02
CA ILE A 231 6.63 -19.06 -7.12
C ILE A 231 5.20 -19.01 -7.70
N ALA A 232 4.90 -19.81 -8.73
CA ALA A 232 3.55 -19.92 -9.29
C ALA A 232 2.52 -20.40 -8.27
N LYS A 233 2.89 -21.32 -7.36
CA LYS A 233 2.01 -21.80 -6.29
C LYS A 233 1.71 -20.75 -5.22
N LEU A 234 2.64 -19.84 -4.92
CA LEU A 234 2.49 -18.87 -3.83
C LEU A 234 2.09 -17.46 -4.27
N ALA A 235 2.39 -17.08 -5.51
CA ALA A 235 2.06 -15.79 -6.09
C ALA A 235 1.43 -15.94 -7.49
N PRO A 236 0.27 -16.59 -7.59
CA PRO A 236 -0.40 -16.84 -8.88
C PRO A 236 -0.90 -15.55 -9.57
N GLN A 237 -0.99 -14.44 -8.83
CA GLN A 237 -1.29 -13.09 -9.35
C GLN A 237 -0.07 -12.18 -9.27
N ARG A 238 0.04 -11.21 -10.17
CA ARG A 238 1.15 -10.24 -10.20
C ARG A 238 1.23 -9.43 -8.90
N GLU A 239 0.08 -9.04 -8.36
CA GLU A 239 -0.07 -8.25 -7.13
C GLU A 239 0.34 -9.01 -5.85
N ASP A 240 0.61 -10.32 -5.92
CA ASP A 240 1.07 -11.12 -4.78
C ASP A 240 2.58 -11.01 -4.53
N TRP A 241 3.33 -10.35 -5.40
CA TRP A 241 4.79 -10.17 -5.29
C TRP A 241 5.27 -9.67 -3.91
N SER A 242 4.56 -8.73 -3.30
CA SER A 242 4.90 -8.19 -1.98
C SER A 242 4.56 -9.16 -0.83
N ARG A 243 3.55 -10.00 -1.03
CA ARG A 243 3.18 -11.08 -0.10
C ARG A 243 4.14 -12.23 -0.20
N MET A 244 4.61 -12.52 -1.40
CA MET A 244 5.60 -13.55 -1.68
C MET A 244 6.92 -13.31 -0.95
N GLN A 245 7.36 -12.04 -0.85
CA GLN A 245 8.51 -11.70 -0.01
C GLN A 245 8.25 -12.07 1.46
N ARG A 246 7.06 -11.82 2.00
CA ARG A 246 6.71 -12.19 3.38
C ARG A 246 6.52 -13.70 3.57
N SER A 247 5.96 -14.40 2.59
CA SER A 247 5.71 -15.84 2.68
C SER A 247 6.99 -16.67 2.61
N LEU A 248 7.96 -16.27 1.77
CA LEU A 248 9.18 -17.04 1.50
C LEU A 248 10.45 -16.42 2.09
N LEU A 249 10.68 -15.13 1.84
CA LEU A 249 11.97 -14.46 2.05
C LEU A 249 12.10 -13.79 3.43
N GLU A 250 11.03 -13.76 4.22
CA GLU A 250 11.08 -13.19 5.57
C GLU A 250 12.08 -13.97 6.43
N MET A 251 13.05 -13.24 6.98
CA MET A 251 14.04 -13.77 7.91
C MET A 251 13.60 -13.48 9.34
N VAL A 252 13.43 -14.53 10.14
CA VAL A 252 13.08 -14.47 11.57
C VAL A 252 14.10 -15.24 12.40
N PRO A 253 14.28 -14.93 13.70
CA PRO A 253 15.09 -15.76 14.58
C PRO A 253 14.60 -17.22 14.61
N THR A 254 15.51 -18.19 14.71
CA THR A 254 15.17 -19.62 14.60
C THR A 254 14.24 -20.11 15.71
N ASP A 255 14.31 -19.49 16.90
CA ASP A 255 13.45 -19.76 18.05
C ASP A 255 12.03 -19.18 17.91
N HIS A 256 11.76 -18.40 16.86
CA HIS A 256 10.45 -17.83 16.53
C HIS A 256 9.66 -18.69 15.52
N VAL A 257 10.09 -19.92 15.26
CA VAL A 257 9.55 -20.76 14.20
C VAL A 257 9.17 -22.14 14.70
N ILE A 258 8.06 -22.66 14.18
CA ILE A 258 7.69 -24.07 14.24
C ILE A 258 7.30 -24.58 12.85
N GLU A 259 7.59 -25.84 12.59
CA GLU A 259 7.21 -26.61 11.40
C GLU A 259 6.29 -27.76 11.84
N GLY A 260 5.28 -28.09 11.04
CA GLY A 260 4.38 -29.20 11.38
C GLY A 260 3.05 -29.17 10.65
N THR A 261 2.24 -30.18 10.95
CA THR A 261 0.86 -30.30 10.46
C THR A 261 -0.11 -29.65 11.45
N LEU A 262 -0.96 -28.74 10.96
CA LEU A 262 -1.96 -28.00 11.75
C LEU A 262 -3.36 -28.19 11.16
N ARG A 263 -4.37 -28.22 12.03
CA ARG A 263 -5.80 -28.21 11.69
C ARG A 263 -6.29 -26.76 11.69
N LEU A 264 -6.40 -26.17 10.50
CA LEU A 264 -6.77 -24.78 10.29
C LEU A 264 -8.29 -24.65 10.11
N GLY A 265 -8.89 -23.69 10.83
CA GLY A 265 -10.27 -23.26 10.67
C GLY A 265 -10.34 -21.88 10.02
N PHE A 266 -10.96 -21.77 8.84
CA PHE A 266 -11.20 -20.51 8.11
C PHE A 266 -12.68 -20.12 8.16
N PHE A 267 -12.98 -19.00 8.81
CA PHE A 267 -14.34 -18.51 9.05
C PHE A 267 -14.66 -17.29 8.18
N GLU A 268 -15.94 -17.14 7.84
CA GLU A 268 -16.44 -15.94 7.14
C GLU A 268 -16.47 -14.73 8.07
N ASP A 269 -16.20 -13.54 7.52
CA ASP A 269 -16.37 -12.26 8.22
C ASP A 269 -17.87 -11.90 8.31
N VAL A 270 -18.55 -12.50 9.29
CA VAL A 270 -19.95 -12.20 9.62
C VAL A 270 -20.05 -11.14 10.72
N SER A 271 -21.27 -10.69 11.02
CA SER A 271 -21.50 -9.84 12.20
C SER A 271 -21.02 -10.54 13.47
N GLY A 272 -20.29 -9.83 14.32
CA GLY A 272 -19.67 -10.37 15.53
C GLY A 272 -20.62 -11.24 16.40
N PRO A 273 -21.87 -10.80 16.67
CA PRO A 273 -22.80 -11.57 17.49
C PRO A 273 -23.19 -12.92 16.87
N THR A 274 -23.15 -13.04 15.53
CA THR A 274 -23.50 -14.26 14.80
C THR A 274 -22.30 -15.18 14.55
N HIS A 275 -21.08 -14.74 14.90
CA HIS A 275 -19.88 -15.52 14.61
C HIS A 275 -19.88 -16.84 15.39
N PRO A 276 -19.64 -18.00 14.74
CA PRO A 276 -19.78 -19.31 15.39
C PRO A 276 -18.64 -19.61 16.37
N PHE A 277 -17.43 -19.14 16.09
CA PHE A 277 -16.28 -19.27 16.98
C PHE A 277 -16.18 -18.05 17.91
N LYS A 278 -16.33 -18.26 19.22
CA LYS A 278 -16.09 -17.26 20.27
C LYS A 278 -15.47 -17.95 21.49
N PRO A 279 -14.27 -17.56 21.94
CA PRO A 279 -13.72 -18.08 23.19
C PRO A 279 -14.69 -17.93 24.35
N THR A 280 -14.58 -18.80 25.35
CA THR A 280 -15.48 -18.82 26.51
C THR A 280 -14.77 -18.28 27.74
N ALA A 281 -15.49 -17.61 28.62
CA ALA A 281 -15.05 -17.23 29.95
C ALA A 281 -15.01 -18.46 30.88
N PRO A 282 -14.34 -18.40 32.05
CA PRO A 282 -14.25 -19.52 32.98
C PRO A 282 -15.58 -20.09 33.48
N ASP A 283 -16.64 -19.28 33.49
CA ASP A 283 -18.01 -19.66 33.86
C ASP A 283 -18.86 -20.18 32.67
N GLY A 284 -18.25 -20.26 31.47
CA GLY A 284 -18.84 -20.86 30.27
C GLY A 284 -19.58 -19.91 29.33
N HIS A 285 -19.76 -18.63 29.67
CA HIS A 285 -20.34 -17.66 28.73
C HIS A 285 -19.34 -17.28 27.62
N ALA A 286 -19.84 -16.84 26.46
CA ALA A 286 -18.96 -16.44 25.36
C ALA A 286 -18.33 -15.06 25.62
N LEU A 287 -17.01 -14.95 25.49
CA LEU A 287 -16.30 -13.68 25.45
C LEU A 287 -16.67 -12.91 24.17
N ALA A 288 -16.57 -11.58 24.23
CA ALA A 288 -16.88 -10.69 23.11
C ALA A 288 -15.73 -10.64 22.08
N LEU A 289 -15.17 -11.79 21.69
CA LEU A 289 -14.08 -11.91 20.73
C LEU A 289 -14.45 -12.90 19.64
N CYS A 290 -14.05 -12.64 18.39
CA CYS A 290 -14.28 -13.54 17.27
C CYS A 290 -13.23 -13.35 16.16
N PRO A 291 -13.03 -14.32 15.26
CA PRO A 291 -12.24 -14.11 14.05
C PRO A 291 -12.83 -12.97 13.20
N ASN A 292 -11.97 -12.12 12.66
CA ASN A 292 -12.32 -11.10 11.67
C ASN A 292 -11.07 -10.72 10.88
N ASP A 293 -11.19 -10.05 9.73
CA ASP A 293 -10.06 -9.60 8.91
C ASP A 293 -8.86 -9.08 9.72
N GLY A 294 -7.78 -9.86 9.70
CA GLY A 294 -6.52 -9.59 10.37
C GLY A 294 -6.32 -10.34 11.70
N CYS A 295 -7.34 -10.92 12.32
CA CYS A 295 -7.24 -11.54 13.65
C CYS A 295 -7.90 -12.92 13.71
N GLY A 296 -7.16 -13.86 14.31
CA GLY A 296 -7.61 -15.21 14.65
C GLY A 296 -7.17 -15.63 16.05
N PHE A 297 -7.19 -16.94 16.29
CA PHE A 297 -6.90 -17.56 17.59
C PHE A 297 -6.00 -18.77 17.41
N LEU A 298 -5.11 -18.98 18.38
CA LEU A 298 -4.20 -20.12 18.45
C LEU A 298 -4.36 -20.79 19.81
N LYS A 299 -4.45 -22.12 19.83
CA LYS A 299 -4.43 -22.85 21.10
C LYS A 299 -3.12 -22.65 21.84
N LEU A 300 -3.18 -22.48 23.15
CA LEU A 300 -2.01 -22.32 24.01
C LEU A 300 -1.03 -23.49 23.88
N GLU A 301 -1.51 -24.73 23.78
CA GLU A 301 -0.67 -25.93 23.63
C GLU A 301 0.19 -25.90 22.37
N VAL A 302 -0.32 -25.32 21.28
CA VAL A 302 0.41 -25.12 20.02
C VAL A 302 1.36 -23.93 20.16
N ALA A 303 0.91 -22.83 20.76
CA ALA A 303 1.75 -21.66 21.01
C ALA A 303 3.00 -22.00 21.83
N LEU A 304 2.84 -22.85 22.86
CA LEU A 304 3.93 -23.35 23.71
C LEU A 304 4.93 -24.23 22.97
N ARG A 305 4.64 -24.70 21.75
CA ARG A 305 5.64 -25.39 20.90
C ARG A 305 6.67 -24.42 20.33
N ILE A 306 6.35 -23.13 20.24
CA ILE A 306 7.27 -22.10 19.76
C ILE A 306 8.26 -21.74 20.88
N PRO A 307 9.58 -21.92 20.69
CA PRO A 307 10.56 -21.70 21.75
C PRO A 307 10.52 -20.29 22.35
N ALA A 308 10.51 -19.25 21.51
CA ALA A 308 10.46 -17.86 21.97
C ALA A 308 9.18 -17.56 22.76
N PHE A 309 8.02 -18.02 22.28
CA PHE A 309 6.76 -17.85 22.99
C PHE A 309 6.78 -18.54 24.36
N ARG A 310 7.33 -19.76 24.43
CA ARG A 310 7.47 -20.50 25.70
C ARG A 310 8.31 -19.72 26.71
N GLU A 311 9.44 -19.13 26.29
CA GLU A 311 10.27 -18.29 27.16
C GLU A 311 9.49 -17.08 27.68
N TYR A 312 8.77 -16.37 26.80
CA TYR A 312 7.92 -15.24 27.17
C TYR A 312 6.80 -15.63 28.14
N PHE A 313 6.11 -16.74 27.88
CA PHE A 313 5.04 -17.24 28.73
C PHE A 313 5.56 -17.63 30.12
N SER A 314 6.68 -18.35 30.21
CA SER A 314 7.31 -18.69 31.49
C SER A 314 7.80 -17.46 32.25
N ALA A 315 8.37 -16.46 31.56
CA ALA A 315 8.77 -15.21 32.18
C ALA A 315 7.57 -14.44 32.76
N TRP A 316 6.45 -14.38 32.03
CA TRP A 316 5.23 -13.76 32.51
C TRP A 316 4.64 -14.48 33.71
N GLN A 317 4.57 -15.82 33.70
CA GLN A 317 4.10 -16.60 34.86
C GLN A 317 4.96 -16.35 36.10
N ALA A 318 6.29 -16.30 35.95
CA ALA A 318 7.20 -15.99 37.05
C ALA A 318 6.99 -14.56 37.59
N VAL A 319 6.65 -13.59 36.73
CA VAL A 319 6.35 -12.22 37.16
C VAL A 319 5.05 -12.18 37.96
N GLN A 320 4.01 -12.88 37.50
CA GLN A 320 2.74 -12.99 38.23
C GLN A 320 2.91 -13.67 39.59
N ALA A 321 3.81 -14.65 39.70
CA ALA A 321 4.13 -15.32 40.96
C ALA A 321 5.06 -14.50 41.89
N GLY A 322 5.62 -13.38 41.43
CA GLY A 322 6.62 -12.61 42.19
C GLY A 322 8.01 -13.25 42.23
N GLU A 323 8.25 -14.28 41.41
CA GLU A 323 9.46 -15.12 41.42
C GLU A 323 10.39 -14.84 40.22
N ALA A 324 10.03 -13.89 39.34
CA ALA A 324 10.81 -13.60 38.15
C ALA A 324 12.19 -12.98 38.45
N SER A 325 13.20 -13.55 37.79
CA SER A 325 14.54 -12.96 37.68
C SER A 325 14.52 -11.63 36.91
N GLN A 326 15.59 -10.83 37.06
CA GLN A 326 15.71 -9.56 36.33
C GLN A 326 15.66 -9.76 34.81
N LYS A 327 16.32 -10.80 34.28
CA LYS A 327 16.29 -11.13 32.84
C LYS A 327 14.85 -11.39 32.34
N GLN A 328 14.05 -12.10 33.13
CA GLN A 328 12.65 -12.37 32.79
C GLN A 328 11.80 -11.09 32.84
N ARG A 329 12.06 -10.19 33.80
CA ARG A 329 11.40 -8.88 33.86
C ARG A 329 11.76 -8.03 32.64
N ASP A 330 13.03 -7.96 32.27
CA ASP A 330 13.51 -7.20 31.11
C ASP A 330 12.94 -7.74 29.80
N LEU A 331 12.70 -9.06 29.71
CA LEU A 331 12.09 -9.69 28.54
C LEU A 331 10.66 -9.17 28.28
N ILE A 332 9.86 -8.98 29.34
CA ILE A 332 8.46 -8.55 29.25
C ILE A 332 8.26 -7.03 29.42
N ALA A 333 9.29 -6.28 29.85
CA ALA A 333 9.21 -4.85 30.14
C ALA A 333 9.21 -3.92 28.92
N LYS A 334 9.08 -4.46 27.69
CA LYS A 334 9.19 -3.70 26.43
C LYS A 334 7.95 -2.84 26.11
N ASP A 335 7.44 -2.04 27.07
CA ASP A 335 6.45 -1.01 26.73
C ASP A 335 7.14 0.17 26.03
N LYS A 336 6.52 0.67 24.96
CA LYS A 336 6.91 1.97 24.40
C LYS A 336 6.34 3.16 25.20
N GLY A 337 5.58 2.86 26.25
CA GLY A 337 5.00 3.84 27.15
C GLY A 337 3.82 4.57 26.51
N PRO A 338 3.41 5.70 27.10
CA PRO A 338 2.29 6.49 26.59
C PRO A 338 2.60 7.07 25.21
N THR A 339 1.55 7.24 24.41
CA THR A 339 1.65 7.83 23.07
C THR A 339 1.16 9.28 23.08
N ARG A 340 1.71 10.10 22.20
CA ARG A 340 1.20 11.46 21.96
C ARG A 340 0.24 11.44 20.78
N LEU A 341 -0.70 12.39 20.77
CA LEU A 341 -1.58 12.58 19.62
C LEU A 341 -0.75 13.02 18.41
N ALA A 342 -0.88 12.31 17.30
CA ALA A 342 -0.22 12.73 16.08
C ALA A 342 -0.87 14.03 15.58
N PRO A 343 -0.11 15.05 15.15
CA PRO A 343 -0.67 16.32 14.68
C PRO A 343 -1.64 16.13 13.51
N GLN A 344 -1.35 15.15 12.65
CA GLN A 344 -2.20 14.78 11.51
C GLN A 344 -3.58 14.27 11.95
N ALA A 345 -3.76 13.84 13.19
CA ALA A 345 -5.06 13.42 13.71
C ALA A 345 -6.08 14.58 13.75
N LEU A 346 -5.58 15.80 13.97
CA LEU A 346 -6.42 16.99 14.10
C LEU A 346 -6.61 17.75 12.78
N GLN A 347 -5.86 17.41 11.73
CA GLN A 347 -5.93 18.10 10.43
C GLN A 347 -7.30 18.01 9.75
N HIS A 348 -8.15 17.11 10.25
CA HIS A 348 -9.50 16.90 9.72
C HIS A 348 -10.57 17.68 10.45
N PHE A 349 -10.24 18.50 11.45
CA PHE A 349 -11.21 19.24 12.26
C PHE A 349 -10.87 20.75 12.22
N PRO A 350 -11.88 21.63 12.28
CA PRO A 350 -11.65 23.06 12.35
C PRO A 350 -11.02 23.44 13.69
N ARG A 351 -10.52 24.68 13.79
CA ARG A 351 -10.07 25.24 15.06
C ARG A 351 -11.29 25.51 15.95
N ASP A 352 -11.14 25.23 17.24
CA ASP A 352 -12.19 25.42 18.25
C ASP A 352 -11.55 25.93 19.53
N GLU A 353 -12.06 27.03 20.07
CA GLU A 353 -11.48 27.71 21.23
C GLU A 353 -11.49 26.82 22.48
N ALA A 354 -12.53 26.01 22.70
CA ALA A 354 -12.62 25.15 23.87
C ALA A 354 -11.63 23.98 23.79
N ALA A 355 -11.46 23.39 22.60
CA ALA A 355 -10.44 22.37 22.38
C ALA A 355 -9.01 22.94 22.50
N LEU A 356 -8.78 24.17 22.00
CA LEU A 356 -7.48 24.85 22.14
C LEU A 356 -7.12 25.13 23.60
N GLN A 357 -8.08 25.59 24.40
CA GLN A 357 -7.89 25.81 25.84
C GLN A 357 -7.58 24.49 26.57
N GLU A 358 -8.29 23.39 26.25
CA GLU A 358 -8.02 22.06 26.80
C GLU A 358 -6.61 21.55 26.43
N ALA A 359 -6.17 21.78 25.18
CA ALA A 359 -4.82 21.45 24.72
C ALA A 359 -3.75 22.25 25.50
N HIS A 360 -4.00 23.55 25.73
CA HIS A 360 -3.11 24.41 26.50
C HIS A 360 -2.94 23.93 27.95
N GLU A 361 -4.04 23.56 28.61
CA GLU A 361 -4.02 23.00 29.97
C GLU A 361 -3.31 21.64 30.03
N ALA A 362 -3.51 20.78 29.03
CA ALA A 362 -2.80 19.51 28.91
C ALA A 362 -1.29 19.72 28.73
N MET A 363 -0.90 20.71 27.91
CA MET A 363 0.50 21.08 27.69
C MET A 363 1.15 21.64 28.96
N GLN A 364 0.48 22.53 29.69
CA GLN A 364 0.97 23.10 30.94
C GLN A 364 1.22 22.02 32.00
N ARG A 365 0.27 21.11 32.22
CA ARG A 365 0.43 19.97 33.14
C ARG A 365 1.64 19.12 32.80
N ARG A 366 1.88 18.89 31.50
CA ARG A 366 3.05 18.12 31.04
C ARG A 366 4.36 18.86 31.24
N LEU A 367 4.41 20.15 30.94
CA LEU A 367 5.60 20.97 31.17
C LEU A 367 6.01 20.96 32.65
N GLN A 368 5.04 20.97 33.57
CA GLN A 368 5.30 20.85 35.01
C GLN A 368 5.86 19.49 35.43
N ALA A 369 5.54 18.42 34.69
CA ALA A 369 5.98 17.05 34.99
C ALA A 369 7.33 16.68 34.36
N LEU A 370 7.91 17.56 33.54
CA LEU A 370 9.15 17.31 32.82
C LEU A 370 10.38 17.87 33.57
N PRO A 371 11.58 17.27 33.36
CA PRO A 371 12.82 17.79 33.92
C PRO A 371 13.19 19.17 33.34
N SER A 372 14.06 19.90 34.05
CA SER A 372 14.47 21.27 33.70
C SER A 372 15.24 21.38 32.38
N GLU A 373 15.95 20.32 31.97
CA GLU A 373 16.60 20.24 30.66
C GLU A 373 15.78 19.39 29.70
N LEU A 374 15.35 19.98 28.59
CA LEU A 374 14.51 19.33 27.59
C LEU A 374 15.29 19.11 26.30
N SER A 375 15.18 17.91 25.74
CA SER A 375 15.67 17.67 24.38
C SER A 375 14.83 18.45 23.35
N GLN A 376 15.45 18.87 22.24
CA GLN A 376 14.73 19.50 21.13
C GLN A 376 13.61 18.60 20.58
N LEU A 377 13.81 17.27 20.60
CA LEU A 377 12.79 16.31 20.20
C LEU A 377 11.57 16.37 21.14
N THR A 378 11.80 16.40 22.45
CA THR A 378 10.71 16.48 23.45
C THR A 378 9.90 17.77 23.29
N LEU A 379 10.56 18.90 23.06
CA LEU A 379 9.92 20.19 22.79
C LEU A 379 9.11 20.18 21.50
N TYR A 380 9.70 19.68 20.41
CA TYR A 380 9.02 19.52 19.12
C TYR A 380 7.77 18.65 19.26
N GLU A 381 7.87 17.49 19.90
CA GLU A 381 6.76 16.58 20.11
C GLU A 381 5.66 17.18 21.02
N LEU A 382 6.00 18.03 21.99
CA LEU A 382 5.00 18.70 22.83
C LEU A 382 4.23 19.76 22.05
N ALA A 383 4.96 20.60 21.31
CA ALA A 383 4.40 21.68 20.51
C ALA A 383 3.48 21.14 19.41
N THR A 384 3.86 20.02 18.80
CA THR A 384 3.11 19.42 17.69
C THR A 384 1.91 18.60 18.16
N SER A 385 1.96 17.95 19.32
CA SER A 385 0.84 17.12 19.82
C SER A 385 -0.23 17.89 20.61
N GLY A 386 -0.04 19.19 20.86
CA GLY A 386 -0.95 19.99 21.69
C GLY A 386 -1.08 19.49 23.13
N GLY A 387 -0.07 18.80 23.68
CA GLY A 387 -0.15 18.26 25.04
C GLY A 387 -1.05 17.03 25.23
N TYR A 388 -1.76 16.54 24.20
CA TYR A 388 -2.59 15.33 24.31
C TYR A 388 -1.76 14.04 24.48
N GLN A 389 -2.20 13.17 25.40
CA GLN A 389 -1.59 11.89 25.76
C GLN A 389 -2.61 10.77 25.67
N GLY A 390 -2.22 9.63 25.12
CA GLY A 390 -3.05 8.45 25.08
C GLY A 390 -2.28 7.21 25.46
N GLN A 391 -2.96 6.08 25.29
CA GLN A 391 -2.40 4.75 25.35
C GLN A 391 -2.47 4.10 23.98
N ARG A 392 -1.61 3.12 23.77
CA ARG A 392 -1.55 2.35 22.55
C ARG A 392 -2.02 0.93 22.83
N VAL A 393 -2.98 0.47 22.05
CA VAL A 393 -3.53 -0.88 22.13
C VAL A 393 -3.35 -1.59 20.80
N ARG A 394 -2.94 -2.85 20.84
CA ARG A 394 -3.00 -3.72 19.66
C ARG A 394 -4.48 -4.04 19.42
N ALA A 395 -5.04 -3.55 18.33
CA ALA A 395 -6.47 -3.67 18.09
C ALA A 395 -6.84 -5.11 17.69
N VAL A 396 -7.87 -5.65 18.36
CA VAL A 396 -8.49 -6.94 18.03
C VAL A 396 -10.01 -6.74 17.86
N PRO A 397 -10.72 -7.61 17.13
CA PRO A 397 -12.16 -7.45 16.89
C PRO A 397 -12.98 -7.82 18.13
N ALA A 398 -13.89 -6.91 18.52
CA ALA A 398 -14.96 -7.19 19.46
C ALA A 398 -16.19 -7.75 18.73
N ALA A 399 -16.75 -8.81 19.29
CA ALA A 399 -17.93 -9.49 18.76
C ALA A 399 -19.25 -8.78 19.10
N ASP A 400 -19.22 -7.77 19.97
CA ASP A 400 -20.37 -6.93 20.31
C ASP A 400 -20.10 -5.46 19.90
N ASP A 401 -20.91 -4.53 20.41
CA ASP A 401 -20.79 -3.10 20.08
C ASP A 401 -19.96 -2.30 21.11
N LYS A 402 -19.16 -2.99 21.97
CA LYS A 402 -18.34 -2.36 23.01
C LYS A 402 -16.84 -2.39 22.72
N VAL A 403 -16.16 -1.37 23.23
CA VAL A 403 -14.70 -1.31 23.32
C VAL A 403 -14.26 -1.93 24.63
N HIS A 404 -13.46 -2.98 24.59
CA HIS A 404 -12.94 -3.65 25.79
C HIS A 404 -11.48 -3.26 26.02
N LEU A 405 -11.20 -2.55 27.10
CA LEU A 405 -9.85 -2.11 27.46
C LEU A 405 -9.31 -2.89 28.66
N PRO A 406 -8.12 -3.50 28.55
CA PRO A 406 -7.47 -4.14 29.68
C PRO A 406 -7.02 -3.09 30.72
N SER A 407 -6.82 -3.54 31.95
CA SER A 407 -6.42 -2.71 33.11
C SER A 407 -5.21 -1.80 32.87
N GLU A 408 -4.24 -2.28 32.09
CA GLU A 408 -2.99 -1.60 31.77
C GLU A 408 -3.19 -0.41 30.83
N ARG A 409 -4.36 -0.34 30.18
CA ARG A 409 -4.68 0.61 29.10
C ARG A 409 -5.94 1.42 29.40
N SER A 410 -6.72 1.07 30.42
CA SER A 410 -7.94 1.77 30.82
C SER A 410 -7.74 2.83 31.90
N GLN A 411 -6.61 2.89 32.61
CA GLN A 411 -6.41 3.75 33.81
C GLN A 411 -6.87 5.21 33.64
N ALA A 412 -6.52 5.84 32.52
CA ALA A 412 -6.90 7.23 32.27
C ALA A 412 -8.41 7.39 32.02
N PHE A 413 -9.04 6.38 31.40
CA PHE A 413 -10.48 6.33 31.21
C PHE A 413 -11.21 6.05 32.53
N ASP A 414 -10.76 5.07 33.31
CA ASP A 414 -11.35 4.74 34.61
C ASP A 414 -11.30 5.92 35.59
N ALA A 415 -10.27 6.78 35.48
CA ALA A 415 -10.14 7.96 36.32
C ALA A 415 -10.95 9.19 35.84
N ALA A 416 -11.08 9.39 34.52
CA ALA A 416 -11.66 10.61 33.97
C ALA A 416 -13.12 10.45 33.50
N GLY A 417 -13.52 9.24 33.08
CA GLY A 417 -14.80 8.98 32.42
C GLY A 417 -14.97 9.72 31.07
N GLY A 418 -16.22 9.80 30.62
CA GLY A 418 -16.60 10.49 29.39
C GLY A 418 -16.27 9.75 28.09
N ALA A 419 -16.44 10.44 26.96
CA ALA A 419 -16.20 9.84 25.65
C ALA A 419 -14.71 9.49 25.42
N LEU A 420 -14.45 8.29 24.91
CA LEU A 420 -13.12 7.81 24.57
C LEU A 420 -12.79 8.13 23.11
N LEU A 421 -11.72 8.89 22.86
CA LEU A 421 -11.25 9.12 21.50
C LEU A 421 -10.39 7.94 21.04
N ILE A 422 -10.70 7.39 19.86
CA ILE A 422 -9.93 6.31 19.25
C ILE A 422 -9.38 6.79 17.91
N GLY A 423 -8.06 6.80 17.81
CA GLY A 423 -7.27 7.20 16.65
C GLY A 423 -6.59 6.03 15.96
N LYS A 424 -6.49 6.08 14.62
CA LYS A 424 -5.66 5.16 13.84
C LYS A 424 -4.81 5.89 12.79
N PRO A 425 -3.47 5.89 12.90
CA PRO A 425 -2.60 6.37 11.84
C PRO A 425 -2.52 5.37 10.65
N PRO A 426 -2.14 5.83 9.45
CA PRO A 426 -2.04 7.25 9.07
C PRO A 426 -3.42 7.92 9.18
N TYR A 427 -3.43 9.20 9.54
CA TYR A 427 -4.65 10.01 9.55
C TYR A 427 -4.91 10.55 8.15
N ASP A 428 -4.85 9.66 7.17
CA ASP A 428 -5.18 9.96 5.79
C ASP A 428 -6.62 10.48 5.72
N LYS A 429 -7.56 9.88 6.46
CA LYS A 429 -8.94 10.35 6.68
C LYS A 429 -9.24 10.68 8.14
N GLU A 430 -10.50 10.97 8.47
CA GLU A 430 -10.99 11.25 9.84
C GLU A 430 -10.94 10.02 10.77
N ASN A 431 -9.75 9.49 11.03
CA ASN A 431 -9.55 8.28 11.83
C ASN A 431 -9.49 8.51 13.34
N LEU A 432 -9.65 9.76 13.81
CA LEU A 432 -9.81 10.10 15.22
C LEU A 432 -11.28 10.36 15.49
N LEU A 433 -11.98 9.41 16.09
CA LEU A 433 -13.42 9.51 16.36
C LEU A 433 -13.74 9.09 17.80
N PRO A 434 -14.73 9.74 18.44
CA PRO A 434 -15.16 9.43 19.79
C PRO A 434 -16.03 8.16 19.84
N VAL A 435 -15.91 7.44 20.94
CA VAL A 435 -16.81 6.37 21.38
C VAL A 435 -17.46 6.81 22.69
N PRO A 436 -18.80 6.75 22.80
CA PRO A 436 -19.52 7.09 24.02
C PRO A 436 -19.06 6.25 25.23
N GLU A 437 -19.17 6.83 26.43
CA GLU A 437 -18.71 6.22 27.68
C GLU A 437 -19.38 4.85 27.94
N GLU A 438 -20.69 4.77 27.70
CA GLU A 438 -21.50 3.56 27.91
C GLU A 438 -21.11 2.37 27.00
N ARG A 439 -20.34 2.64 25.94
CA ARG A 439 -19.81 1.64 25.01
C ARG A 439 -18.39 1.21 25.35
N VAL A 440 -17.79 1.72 26.42
CA VAL A 440 -16.45 1.33 26.87
C VAL A 440 -16.59 0.43 28.10
N ALA A 441 -16.03 -0.77 28.00
CA ALA A 441 -16.00 -1.78 29.04
C ALA A 441 -14.56 -1.98 29.56
N THR A 442 -14.38 -1.96 30.87
CA THR A 442 -13.06 -2.10 31.50
C THR A 442 -13.06 -3.14 32.62
N VAL A 443 -11.87 -3.54 33.06
CA VAL A 443 -11.71 -4.47 34.20
C VAL A 443 -12.31 -3.86 35.49
N ALA A 444 -12.21 -2.54 35.67
CA ALA A 444 -12.81 -1.86 36.82
C ALA A 444 -14.36 -1.97 36.86
N GLN A 445 -14.98 -2.24 35.71
CA GLN A 445 -16.41 -2.48 35.56
C GLN A 445 -16.77 -3.99 35.57
N SER A 446 -15.83 -4.86 35.94
CA SER A 446 -15.99 -6.33 35.95
C SER A 446 -16.28 -6.94 34.58
N ASP A 447 -15.74 -6.37 33.51
CA ASP A 447 -15.89 -6.92 32.16
C ASP A 447 -14.96 -8.13 31.92
N ALA A 448 -15.55 -9.29 31.62
CA ALA A 448 -14.83 -10.55 31.45
C ALA A 448 -13.91 -10.56 30.20
N THR A 449 -14.26 -9.82 29.15
CA THR A 449 -13.43 -9.75 27.93
C THR A 449 -12.19 -8.89 28.18
N ALA A 450 -12.35 -7.75 28.86
CA ALA A 450 -11.24 -6.92 29.31
C ALA A 450 -10.30 -7.69 30.25
N GLU A 451 -10.84 -8.44 31.21
CA GLU A 451 -10.06 -9.27 32.12
C GLU A 451 -9.28 -10.37 31.38
N PHE A 452 -9.92 -11.03 30.41
CA PHE A 452 -9.26 -12.02 29.56
C PHE A 452 -8.10 -11.41 28.77
N LEU A 453 -8.26 -10.20 28.20
CA LEU A 453 -7.19 -9.51 27.46
C LEU A 453 -6.03 -9.03 28.36
N SER A 454 -6.29 -8.74 29.63
CA SER A 454 -5.24 -8.48 30.63
C SER A 454 -4.34 -9.70 30.90
N GLN A 455 -4.78 -10.91 30.56
CA GLN A 455 -4.06 -12.16 30.81
C GLN A 455 -3.62 -12.90 29.53
N SER A 456 -4.06 -12.43 28.36
CA SER A 456 -3.85 -13.16 27.10
C SER A 456 -2.70 -12.59 26.28
N PHE A 457 -1.92 -13.48 25.68
CA PHE A 457 -0.90 -13.09 24.71
C PHE A 457 -1.51 -12.96 23.31
N GLY A 458 -0.94 -12.06 22.52
CA GLY A 458 -1.13 -11.99 21.08
C GLY A 458 0.14 -12.36 20.32
N ILE A 459 -0.01 -12.84 19.09
CA ILE A 459 1.12 -13.17 18.22
C ILE A 459 0.89 -12.57 16.84
N GLN A 460 1.82 -11.74 16.35
CA GLN A 460 1.83 -11.38 14.94
C GLN A 460 2.52 -12.49 14.15
N TYR A 461 1.81 -13.11 13.21
CA TYR A 461 2.27 -14.34 12.57
C TYR A 461 2.37 -14.24 11.05
N SER A 462 3.07 -15.22 10.49
CA SER A 462 3.01 -15.59 9.08
C SER A 462 3.04 -17.11 8.98
N TYR A 463 2.02 -17.67 8.35
CA TYR A 463 1.93 -19.11 8.09
C TYR A 463 2.02 -19.34 6.59
N THR A 464 2.84 -20.31 6.20
CA THR A 464 2.89 -20.79 4.82
C THR A 464 2.99 -22.30 4.86
N GLY A 465 2.12 -22.96 4.12
CA GLY A 465 2.02 -24.42 4.15
C GLY A 465 1.39 -24.96 2.88
N PHE A 466 1.27 -26.28 2.86
CA PHE A 466 0.66 -27.06 1.81
C PHE A 466 -0.69 -27.59 2.30
N ASP A 467 -1.72 -27.55 1.47
CA ASP A 467 -3.01 -28.19 1.74
C ASP A 467 -2.86 -29.71 1.51
N ASP A 468 -2.79 -30.47 2.60
CA ASP A 468 -2.58 -31.92 2.52
C ASP A 468 -3.81 -32.66 1.94
N GLY A 469 -4.96 -32.00 1.80
CA GLY A 469 -6.16 -32.53 1.17
C GLY A 469 -6.27 -32.31 -0.33
N SER A 470 -5.37 -31.52 -0.93
CA SER A 470 -5.46 -31.07 -2.33
C SER A 470 -4.95 -32.07 -3.39
N GLY A 471 -4.41 -33.23 -2.98
CA GLY A 471 -3.98 -34.30 -3.87
C GLY A 471 -2.47 -34.38 -4.08
N SER A 472 -2.04 -34.89 -5.24
CA SER A 472 -0.62 -35.19 -5.54
C SER A 472 0.21 -33.96 -5.86
N ASP A 473 -0.39 -32.91 -6.43
CA ASP A 473 0.27 -31.61 -6.65
C ASP A 473 -0.23 -30.62 -5.59
N ALA A 474 0.23 -30.79 -4.35
CA ALA A 474 -0.34 -30.09 -3.21
C ALA A 474 -0.35 -28.56 -3.43
N GLU A 475 -1.51 -27.94 -3.21
CA GLU A 475 -1.66 -26.50 -3.24
C GLU A 475 -0.94 -25.88 -2.05
N MET A 476 -0.33 -24.71 -2.28
CA MET A 476 0.25 -23.91 -1.21
C MET A 476 -0.66 -22.76 -0.82
N LEU A 477 -0.59 -22.38 0.44
CA LEU A 477 -1.27 -21.22 0.99
C LEU A 477 -0.33 -20.34 1.80
N HIS A 478 -0.70 -19.06 1.89
CA HIS A 478 -0.10 -18.13 2.83
C HIS A 478 -1.17 -17.35 3.61
N SER A 479 -1.08 -17.43 4.94
CA SER A 479 -1.88 -16.64 5.87
C SER A 479 -0.99 -15.70 6.69
N LYS A 480 -1.53 -14.53 7.05
CA LYS A 480 -0.90 -13.59 7.98
C LYS A 480 -1.95 -12.85 8.79
N GLY A 481 -1.61 -12.50 10.01
CA GLY A 481 -2.50 -11.75 10.90
C GLY A 481 -1.94 -11.60 12.30
N MET A 482 -2.84 -11.36 13.24
CA MET A 482 -2.68 -11.53 14.68
C MET A 482 -3.38 -12.82 15.12
N LEU A 483 -2.82 -13.51 16.11
CA LEU A 483 -3.45 -14.63 16.80
C LEU A 483 -3.55 -14.29 18.29
N ILE A 484 -4.75 -14.34 18.84
CA ILE A 484 -4.94 -14.33 20.29
C ILE A 484 -4.70 -15.76 20.79
N VAL A 485 -3.81 -15.91 21.77
CA VAL A 485 -3.51 -17.22 22.35
C VAL A 485 -4.54 -17.57 23.41
N VAL A 486 -5.23 -18.70 23.22
CA VAL A 486 -6.37 -19.10 24.05
C VAL A 486 -6.04 -20.39 24.81
N PRO A 487 -6.18 -20.41 26.15
CA PRO A 487 -6.06 -21.65 26.93
C PRO A 487 -7.15 -22.66 26.55
N SER A 488 -6.85 -23.96 26.63
CA SER A 488 -7.77 -25.02 26.20
C SER A 488 -9.12 -25.00 26.95
N LYS A 489 -9.15 -24.53 28.21
CA LYS A 489 -10.38 -24.33 29.00
C LYS A 489 -11.31 -23.23 28.45
N ASN A 490 -10.75 -22.26 27.73
CA ASN A 490 -11.47 -21.14 27.11
C ASN A 490 -11.77 -21.43 25.62
N TRP A 491 -11.20 -22.51 25.05
CA TRP A 491 -11.41 -22.89 23.66
C TRP A 491 -12.83 -23.47 23.48
N PRO A 492 -13.58 -23.10 22.43
CA PRO A 492 -14.95 -23.58 22.30
C PRO A 492 -15.00 -25.08 21.98
N ALA A 493 -15.84 -25.82 22.71
CA ALA A 493 -15.93 -27.29 22.60
C ALA A 493 -16.25 -27.79 21.18
N ASN A 494 -17.12 -27.09 20.45
CA ASN A 494 -17.50 -27.46 19.06
C ASN A 494 -16.34 -27.34 18.05
N PHE A 495 -15.23 -26.72 18.45
CA PHE A 495 -14.04 -26.53 17.63
C PHE A 495 -12.81 -27.17 18.26
N ALA A 496 -12.98 -28.15 19.15
CA ALA A 496 -11.90 -28.81 19.87
C ALA A 496 -10.86 -29.46 18.92
N ASP A 497 -11.26 -29.85 17.71
CA ASP A 497 -10.37 -30.43 16.70
C ASP A 497 -9.62 -29.41 15.83
N MET A 498 -9.74 -28.10 16.11
CA MET A 498 -8.96 -27.06 15.43
C MET A 498 -7.75 -26.66 16.27
N ASP A 499 -6.65 -26.32 15.60
CA ASP A 499 -5.43 -25.79 16.24
C ASP A 499 -5.35 -24.27 16.10
N LEU A 500 -5.87 -23.75 14.98
CA LEU A 500 -5.88 -22.35 14.57
C LEU A 500 -7.26 -21.99 14.02
N ALA A 501 -7.84 -20.86 14.46
CA ALA A 501 -9.11 -20.34 13.95
C ALA A 501 -8.91 -18.91 13.41
N CYS A 502 -9.06 -18.71 12.11
CA CYS A 502 -8.78 -17.46 11.41
C CYS A 502 -9.93 -17.01 10.52
N SER A 503 -9.90 -15.73 10.14
CA SER A 503 -10.77 -15.24 9.08
C SER A 503 -10.28 -15.77 7.73
N LYS A 504 -11.22 -16.05 6.81
CA LYS A 504 -10.92 -16.27 5.39
C LYS A 504 -10.18 -15.10 4.76
N GLU A 505 -10.35 -13.88 5.29
CA GLU A 505 -9.60 -12.71 4.82
C GLU A 505 -8.11 -12.80 5.16
N ASP A 506 -7.72 -13.53 6.22
CA ASP A 506 -6.31 -13.77 6.61
C ASP A 506 -5.55 -14.60 5.59
N LEU A 507 -6.27 -15.45 4.83
CA LEU A 507 -5.72 -16.15 3.68
C LEU A 507 -5.43 -15.12 2.57
N LYS A 508 -4.14 -14.88 2.32
CA LYS A 508 -3.69 -13.85 1.39
C LYS A 508 -3.34 -14.41 0.02
N THR A 509 -2.85 -15.65 -0.06
CA THR A 509 -2.61 -16.37 -1.32
C THR A 509 -2.98 -17.85 -1.18
N LEU A 510 -3.39 -18.43 -2.31
CA LEU A 510 -3.73 -19.84 -2.47
C LEU A 510 -3.46 -20.22 -3.93
N SER A 511 -2.83 -21.36 -4.19
CA SER A 511 -2.33 -21.71 -5.54
C SER A 511 -3.37 -21.60 -6.65
N ARG A 512 -4.63 -22.01 -6.42
CA ARG A 512 -5.70 -21.94 -7.42
C ARG A 512 -6.21 -20.53 -7.75
N TRP A 513 -5.83 -19.50 -6.99
CA TRP A 513 -6.32 -18.12 -7.20
C TRP A 513 -5.55 -17.39 -8.31
N THR A 514 -5.64 -17.87 -9.56
CA THR A 514 -4.89 -17.31 -10.71
C THR A 514 -5.53 -16.08 -11.33
N THR A 515 -6.86 -15.96 -11.30
CA THR A 515 -7.61 -14.86 -11.93
C THR A 515 -8.35 -13.96 -10.92
N GLY A 516 -8.28 -14.32 -9.64
CA GLY A 516 -8.98 -13.62 -8.56
C GLY A 516 -8.98 -14.44 -7.27
N ARG A 517 -9.37 -13.81 -6.16
CA ARG A 517 -9.44 -14.47 -4.85
C ARG A 517 -10.86 -14.94 -4.58
N ASP A 518 -11.09 -16.23 -4.75
CA ASP A 518 -12.34 -16.86 -4.35
C ASP A 518 -12.23 -17.41 -2.93
N ARG A 519 -12.49 -16.55 -1.95
CA ARG A 519 -12.51 -16.92 -0.53
C ARG A 519 -13.76 -17.70 -0.13
N SER A 520 -14.85 -17.50 -0.87
CA SER A 520 -16.10 -18.20 -0.59
C SER A 520 -15.94 -19.71 -0.78
N ALA A 521 -15.17 -20.13 -1.79
CA ALA A 521 -14.85 -21.53 -2.06
C ALA A 521 -13.76 -22.15 -1.16
N VAL A 522 -13.17 -21.39 -0.22
CA VAL A 522 -12.21 -21.95 0.74
C VAL A 522 -12.96 -22.82 1.75
N PRO A 523 -12.58 -24.09 1.94
CA PRO A 523 -13.22 -24.94 2.93
C PRO A 523 -12.99 -24.38 4.34
N GLN A 524 -13.99 -24.54 5.21
CA GLN A 524 -13.86 -24.09 6.60
C GLN A 524 -12.73 -24.81 7.33
N ASN A 525 -12.54 -26.12 7.07
CA ASN A 525 -11.49 -26.91 7.70
C ASN A 525 -10.43 -27.26 6.66
N MET A 526 -9.18 -27.07 7.00
CA MET A 526 -8.03 -27.40 6.15
C MET A 526 -6.93 -28.04 6.99
N LEU A 527 -6.45 -29.21 6.58
CA LEU A 527 -5.27 -29.83 7.16
C LEU A 527 -4.05 -29.34 6.38
N SER A 528 -3.10 -28.71 7.05
CA SER A 528 -1.96 -28.11 6.37
C SER A 528 -0.63 -28.38 7.05
N THR A 529 0.36 -28.82 6.26
CA THR A 529 1.75 -28.99 6.69
C THR A 529 2.58 -27.81 6.23
N GLY A 530 3.25 -27.13 7.16
CA GLY A 530 4.01 -25.93 6.83
C GLY A 530 4.76 -25.32 7.99
N SER A 531 5.09 -24.04 7.85
CA SER A 531 5.88 -23.26 8.81
C SER A 531 5.06 -22.08 9.34
N LEU A 532 4.94 -22.01 10.66
CA LEU A 532 4.41 -20.85 11.40
C LEU A 532 5.58 -20.04 11.95
N ARG A 533 5.65 -18.76 11.58
CA ARG A 533 6.72 -17.83 11.94
C ARG A 533 6.16 -16.66 12.74
N LEU A 534 6.86 -16.33 13.83
CA LEU A 534 6.53 -15.21 14.70
C LEU A 534 7.30 -13.97 14.30
N LYS A 535 6.56 -12.87 14.14
CA LYS A 535 7.13 -11.55 13.87
C LYS A 535 7.18 -10.68 15.13
N ASP A 536 6.16 -10.80 15.97
CA ASP A 536 6.04 -10.04 17.22
C ASP A 536 5.23 -10.86 18.23
N ILE A 537 5.56 -10.72 19.51
CA ILE A 537 4.81 -11.28 20.64
C ILE A 537 4.23 -10.10 21.40
N VAL A 538 2.90 -10.07 21.51
CA VAL A 538 2.15 -9.02 22.20
C VAL A 538 1.86 -9.51 23.61
N GLU A 539 2.39 -8.83 24.61
CA GLU A 539 2.22 -9.24 26.01
C GLU A 539 0.78 -9.02 26.51
N PRO A 540 0.38 -9.73 27.58
CA PRO A 540 -0.90 -9.48 28.25
C PRO A 540 -1.12 -8.02 28.64
N GLY A 541 -2.36 -7.54 28.53
CA GLY A 541 -2.72 -6.15 28.78
C GLY A 541 -2.41 -5.16 27.65
N ARG A 542 -1.84 -5.63 26.53
CA ARG A 542 -1.53 -4.78 25.36
C ARG A 542 -2.61 -4.76 24.29
N MET A 543 -3.46 -5.78 24.25
CA MET A 543 -4.54 -5.89 23.26
C MET A 543 -5.80 -5.20 23.76
N GLY A 544 -6.49 -4.49 22.87
CA GLY A 544 -7.79 -3.88 23.16
C GLY A 544 -8.80 -4.28 22.09
N ALA A 545 -9.98 -4.75 22.49
CA ALA A 545 -11.00 -5.15 21.54
C ALA A 545 -11.83 -3.95 21.11
N LEU A 546 -11.98 -3.76 19.81
CA LEU A 546 -12.78 -2.70 19.21
C LEU A 546 -13.94 -3.30 18.41
N PRO A 547 -15.15 -2.74 18.49
CA PRO A 547 -16.28 -3.20 17.68
C PRO A 547 -15.91 -3.28 16.21
N ILE A 548 -16.33 -4.34 15.53
CA ILE A 548 -16.10 -4.49 14.07
C ILE A 548 -16.58 -3.23 13.31
N PRO A 549 -17.75 -2.62 13.58
CA PRO A 549 -18.13 -1.36 12.95
C PRO A 549 -17.12 -0.22 13.18
N GLU A 550 -16.56 -0.09 14.39
CA GLU A 550 -15.55 0.93 14.71
C GLU A 550 -14.20 0.69 14.00
N LEU A 551 -13.82 -0.59 13.82
CA LEU A 551 -12.67 -0.99 13.01
C LEU A 551 -12.87 -0.63 11.53
N ARG A 552 -14.05 -0.92 10.97
CA ARG A 552 -14.38 -0.62 9.57
C ARG A 552 -14.46 0.89 9.32
N LYS A 553 -15.03 1.69 10.24
CA LYS A 553 -15.00 3.16 10.17
C LYS A 553 -13.58 3.70 9.97
N ARG A 554 -12.58 3.09 10.58
CA ARG A 554 -11.16 3.51 10.53
C ARG A 554 -10.30 2.74 9.51
N ASN A 555 -10.89 1.90 8.66
CA ASN A 555 -10.17 1.02 7.72
C ASN A 555 -9.06 0.20 8.43
N MET A 556 -9.35 -0.38 9.59
CA MET A 556 -8.41 -1.23 10.31
C MET A 556 -8.56 -2.69 9.86
N ASP A 557 -7.47 -3.29 9.38
CA ASP A 557 -7.27 -4.74 9.31
C ASP A 557 -6.49 -5.13 10.58
N THR A 558 -7.06 -6.00 11.42
CA THR A 558 -6.54 -6.32 12.77
C THR A 558 -5.25 -7.16 12.76
N ASP A 559 -4.44 -7.05 11.70
CA ASP A 559 -3.27 -7.87 11.36
C ASP A 559 -1.96 -7.42 12.04
N GLY A 560 -2.09 -6.55 13.04
CA GLY A 560 -1.00 -5.88 13.74
C GLY A 560 -1.18 -4.38 13.89
N ASP A 561 -2.33 -3.81 13.51
CA ASP A 561 -2.58 -2.37 13.65
C ASP A 561 -2.64 -1.94 15.13
N ASP A 562 -1.97 -0.82 15.44
CA ASP A 562 -2.10 -0.13 16.72
C ASP A 562 -3.30 0.84 16.65
N ALA A 563 -4.23 0.75 17.60
CA ALA A 563 -5.16 1.82 17.92
C ALA A 563 -4.62 2.69 19.05
N PHE A 564 -4.94 3.97 18.99
CA PHE A 564 -4.50 4.98 19.93
C PHE A 564 -5.72 5.49 20.68
N VAL A 565 -5.78 5.25 21.99
CA VAL A 565 -6.92 5.60 22.82
C VAL A 565 -6.58 6.81 23.70
N TYR A 566 -7.43 7.81 23.69
CA TYR A 566 -7.25 9.06 24.44
C TYR A 566 -8.49 9.31 25.31
N ALA A 567 -8.29 9.40 26.61
CA ALA A 567 -9.35 9.65 27.60
C ALA A 567 -9.09 10.96 28.34
N GLY A 568 -10.15 11.54 28.92
CA GLY A 568 -10.04 12.80 29.68
C GLY A 568 -9.89 14.07 28.83
N TYR A 569 -10.41 14.04 27.59
CA TYR A 569 -10.41 15.19 26.67
C TYR A 569 -11.83 15.51 26.16
N PRO A 570 -12.75 15.90 27.07
CA PRO A 570 -14.16 16.11 26.74
C PRO A 570 -14.40 17.24 25.74
N LYS A 571 -13.58 18.30 25.73
CA LYS A 571 -13.75 19.42 24.78
C LYS A 571 -13.36 18.99 23.37
N LEU A 572 -12.23 18.30 23.22
CA LEU A 572 -11.84 17.72 21.94
C LEU A 572 -12.86 16.68 21.43
N ALA A 573 -13.35 15.81 22.31
CA ALA A 573 -14.36 14.82 21.95
C ALA A 573 -15.67 15.49 21.49
N ALA A 574 -16.13 16.53 22.18
CA ALA A 574 -17.34 17.27 21.82
C ALA A 574 -17.19 17.99 20.46
N LEU A 575 -16.03 18.59 20.18
CA LEU A 575 -15.71 19.17 18.87
C LEU A 575 -15.88 18.11 17.78
N ILE A 576 -15.19 16.98 17.90
CA ILE A 576 -15.18 15.94 16.88
C ILE A 576 -16.59 15.38 16.66
N SER A 577 -17.33 15.09 17.74
CA SER A 577 -18.72 14.62 17.65
C SER A 577 -19.60 15.59 16.86
N ARG A 578 -19.52 16.89 17.17
CA ARG A 578 -20.31 17.94 16.50
C ARG A 578 -19.98 18.01 15.01
N GLU A 579 -18.69 18.00 14.67
CA GLU A 579 -18.21 18.06 13.28
C GLU A 579 -18.61 16.82 12.47
N MET A 580 -18.59 15.63 13.09
CA MET A 580 -19.00 14.40 12.42
C MET A 580 -20.50 14.35 12.19
N ALA A 581 -21.31 14.78 13.16
CA ALA A 581 -22.75 14.90 12.98
C ALA A 581 -23.12 15.89 11.86
N ASP A 582 -22.49 17.07 11.84
CA ASP A 582 -22.69 18.07 10.78
C ASP A 582 -22.28 17.54 9.40
N ARG A 583 -21.14 16.85 9.30
CA ARG A 583 -20.70 16.25 8.03
C ARG A 583 -21.57 15.10 7.58
N GLU A 584 -22.13 14.30 8.47
CA GLU A 584 -23.03 13.20 8.09
C GLU A 584 -24.30 13.74 7.41
N VAL A 585 -24.82 14.88 7.91
CA VAL A 585 -25.94 15.60 7.27
C VAL A 585 -25.55 16.11 5.88
N ARG A 586 -24.32 16.63 5.72
CA ARG A 586 -23.85 17.24 4.46
C ARG A 586 -23.35 16.23 3.41
N ARG A 587 -22.67 15.15 3.80
CA ARG A 587 -22.00 14.18 2.91
C ARG A 587 -22.96 13.20 2.23
N GLY A 588 -24.20 13.06 2.72
CA GLY A 588 -25.08 11.98 2.29
C GLY A 588 -24.41 10.61 2.50
N GLN A 589 -24.80 9.59 1.72
CA GLN A 589 -24.28 8.24 1.90
C GLN A 589 -22.79 8.15 1.50
N PRO A 590 -21.88 7.75 2.41
CA PRO A 590 -20.44 7.69 2.10
C PRO A 590 -20.16 6.68 0.99
N ARG A 591 -19.48 7.11 -0.08
CA ARG A 591 -18.95 6.21 -1.13
C ARG A 591 -17.45 5.98 -0.92
N SER A 592 -17.04 4.72 -0.83
CA SER A 592 -15.63 4.35 -0.83
C SER A 592 -15.05 4.58 -2.22
N PHE A 593 -14.11 5.51 -2.35
CA PHE A 593 -13.35 5.74 -3.59
C PHE A 593 -12.07 4.91 -3.67
N LYS A 594 -11.96 3.86 -2.84
CA LYS A 594 -10.84 2.93 -2.94
C LYS A 594 -10.89 2.28 -4.33
N PRO A 595 -9.84 2.37 -5.16
CA PRO A 595 -9.80 1.64 -6.40
C PRO A 595 -9.98 0.13 -6.11
N PRO A 596 -10.75 -0.60 -6.93
CA PRO A 596 -10.88 -2.04 -6.77
C PRO A 596 -9.47 -2.64 -6.83
N LYS A 597 -9.21 -3.62 -5.97
CA LYS A 597 -7.94 -4.35 -6.03
C LYS A 597 -7.90 -5.06 -7.39
N THR A 598 -6.88 -4.78 -8.19
CA THR A 598 -6.61 -5.53 -9.41
C THR A 598 -6.15 -6.94 -9.05
N ALA A 599 -6.51 -7.90 -9.91
CA ALA A 599 -6.08 -9.29 -9.82
C ALA A 599 -5.59 -9.68 -11.20
N THR A 600 -4.33 -9.36 -11.50
CA THR A 600 -3.74 -9.63 -12.80
C THR A 600 -3.07 -11.00 -12.74
N PRO A 601 -3.43 -11.96 -13.61
CA PRO A 601 -2.75 -13.24 -13.66
C PRO A 601 -1.24 -13.06 -13.85
N ALA A 602 -0.43 -13.76 -13.06
CA ALA A 602 1.02 -13.81 -13.27
C ALA A 602 1.41 -14.86 -14.31
N ILE A 603 0.49 -15.74 -14.67
CA ILE A 603 0.66 -16.76 -15.69
C ILE A 603 0.11 -16.20 -17.00
N ASP A 604 0.94 -16.20 -18.02
CA ASP A 604 0.57 -15.77 -19.36
C ASP A 604 -0.47 -16.73 -19.95
N PRO A 605 -1.65 -16.23 -20.34
CA PRO A 605 -2.72 -17.09 -20.85
C PRO A 605 -2.40 -17.75 -22.18
N ASP A 606 -1.49 -17.20 -22.99
CA ASP A 606 -1.21 -17.67 -24.34
C ASP A 606 -0.18 -18.82 -24.34
N ASN A 607 0.80 -18.76 -23.43
CA ASN A 607 1.89 -19.75 -23.38
C ASN A 607 1.96 -20.55 -22.05
N GLY A 608 1.17 -20.18 -21.03
CA GLY A 608 1.13 -20.86 -19.73
C GLY A 608 2.37 -20.63 -18.85
N HIS A 609 3.30 -19.76 -19.24
CA HIS A 609 4.50 -19.47 -18.47
C HIS A 609 4.25 -18.43 -17.38
N TYR A 610 4.96 -18.57 -16.26
CA TYR A 610 4.96 -17.57 -15.21
C TYR A 610 5.81 -16.35 -15.63
N GLN A 611 5.20 -15.17 -15.64
CA GLN A 611 5.90 -13.90 -15.83
C GLN A 611 6.50 -13.46 -14.49
N ALA A 612 7.82 -13.44 -14.37
CA ALA A 612 8.50 -13.18 -13.10
C ALA A 612 8.67 -11.69 -12.78
N GLY A 613 8.76 -10.82 -13.80
CA GLY A 613 9.07 -9.41 -13.64
C GLY A 613 7.94 -8.63 -12.97
N ARG A 614 8.29 -7.83 -11.95
CA ARG A 614 7.37 -6.97 -11.18
C ARG A 614 7.76 -5.50 -11.27
N LEU A 615 8.39 -5.12 -12.38
CA LEU A 615 8.95 -3.78 -12.56
C LEU A 615 7.87 -2.70 -12.44
N SER A 616 6.70 -2.90 -13.07
CA SER A 616 5.57 -1.96 -13.00
C SER A 616 5.08 -1.77 -11.56
N GLU A 617 4.97 -2.86 -10.82
CA GLU A 617 4.53 -2.89 -9.43
C GLU A 617 5.55 -2.21 -8.50
N ILE A 618 6.86 -2.45 -8.70
CA ILE A 618 7.93 -1.78 -7.95
C ILE A 618 7.93 -0.27 -8.22
N MET A 619 7.79 0.15 -9.49
CA MET A 619 7.74 1.58 -9.83
C MET A 619 6.47 2.25 -9.29
N SER A 620 5.36 1.51 -9.22
CA SER A 620 4.12 1.98 -8.60
C SER A 620 4.28 2.15 -7.09
N LEU A 621 4.96 1.24 -6.41
CA LEU A 621 5.34 1.38 -4.99
C LEU A 621 6.17 2.65 -4.76
N GLN A 622 7.21 2.87 -5.58
CA GLN A 622 8.07 4.05 -5.45
C GLN A 622 7.27 5.35 -5.64
N ARG A 623 6.45 5.41 -6.70
CA ARG A 623 5.58 6.57 -6.96
C ARG A 623 4.57 6.76 -5.83
N GLY A 624 4.02 5.67 -5.30
CA GLY A 624 3.10 5.70 -4.16
C GLY A 624 3.72 6.37 -2.92
N GLY A 625 4.97 6.04 -2.60
CA GLY A 625 5.72 6.70 -1.52
C GLY A 625 5.91 8.21 -1.74
N GLN A 626 6.19 8.62 -2.98
CA GLN A 626 6.32 10.04 -3.35
C GLN A 626 4.99 10.78 -3.20
N ILE A 627 3.89 10.21 -3.70
CA ILE A 627 2.54 10.77 -3.58
C ILE A 627 2.16 10.92 -2.11
N MET A 628 2.38 9.88 -1.31
CA MET A 628 2.08 9.89 0.13
C MET A 628 2.79 11.06 0.83
N GLY A 629 4.09 11.24 0.57
CA GLY A 629 4.86 12.35 1.13
C GLY A 629 4.39 13.73 0.65
N ALA A 630 4.18 13.88 -0.67
CA ALA A 630 3.76 15.14 -1.28
C ALA A 630 2.35 15.55 -0.83
N ALA A 631 1.39 14.63 -0.88
CA ALA A 631 0.00 14.87 -0.47
C ALA A 631 -0.12 15.15 1.03
N SER A 632 0.64 14.45 1.89
CA SER A 632 0.68 14.76 3.33
C SER A 632 1.24 16.16 3.60
N THR A 633 2.29 16.55 2.86
CA THR A 633 2.88 17.91 2.97
C THR A 633 1.90 18.98 2.49
N LEU A 634 1.23 18.73 1.38
CA LEU A 634 0.23 19.63 0.81
C LEU A 634 -0.96 19.81 1.75
N ALA A 635 -1.50 18.71 2.31
CA ALA A 635 -2.58 18.75 3.29
C ALA A 635 -2.19 19.57 4.53
N ALA A 636 -0.98 19.35 5.07
CA ALA A 636 -0.50 20.11 6.22
C ALA A 636 -0.35 21.62 5.92
N ARG A 637 0.22 21.97 4.76
CA ARG A 637 0.39 23.38 4.34
C ARG A 637 -0.95 24.05 4.06
N PHE A 638 -1.87 23.34 3.44
CA PHE A 638 -3.22 23.80 3.17
C PHE A 638 -3.96 24.09 4.48
N MET A 639 -3.94 23.16 5.43
CA MET A 639 -4.60 23.34 6.74
C MET A 639 -3.95 24.42 7.61
N ALA A 640 -2.69 24.77 7.38
CA ALA A 640 -2.01 25.86 8.08
C ALA A 640 -2.47 27.26 7.64
N GLN A 641 -3.08 27.39 6.46
CA GLN A 641 -3.53 28.70 5.95
C GLN A 641 -4.80 29.20 6.68
N PRO A 642 -5.01 30.53 6.72
CA PRO A 642 -6.29 31.12 7.13
C PRO A 642 -7.45 30.68 6.24
N ASP A 643 -8.67 30.70 6.77
CA ASP A 643 -9.88 30.19 6.10
C ASP A 643 -10.10 30.76 4.69
N HIS A 644 -10.04 32.09 4.54
CA HIS A 644 -10.22 32.76 3.24
C HIS A 644 -9.18 32.32 2.19
N LEU A 645 -7.94 32.06 2.61
CA LEU A 645 -6.89 31.62 1.69
C LEU A 645 -7.07 30.15 1.31
N ARG A 646 -7.54 29.30 2.25
CA ARG A 646 -7.89 27.91 1.94
C ARG A 646 -9.01 27.82 0.92
N GLU A 647 -10.06 28.62 1.07
CA GLU A 647 -11.16 28.67 0.09
C GLU A 647 -10.67 29.09 -1.29
N ALA A 648 -9.87 30.16 -1.37
CA ALA A 648 -9.30 30.63 -2.64
C ALA A 648 -8.38 29.59 -3.29
N MET A 649 -7.49 28.98 -2.51
CA MET A 649 -6.61 27.89 -2.98
C MET A 649 -7.43 26.70 -3.49
N ALA A 650 -8.45 26.29 -2.74
CA ALA A 650 -9.28 25.15 -3.10
C ALA A 650 -10.06 25.39 -4.40
N ARG A 651 -10.65 26.58 -4.56
CA ARG A 651 -11.32 26.98 -5.82
C ARG A 651 -10.34 26.90 -6.99
N ASN A 652 -9.12 27.42 -6.84
CA ASN A 652 -8.10 27.35 -7.90
C ASN A 652 -7.70 25.90 -8.23
N MET A 653 -7.56 25.04 -7.22
CA MET A 653 -7.19 23.63 -7.39
C MET A 653 -8.29 22.77 -8.04
N MET A 654 -9.56 23.21 -8.01
CA MET A 654 -10.64 22.52 -8.73
C MET A 654 -10.36 22.45 -10.23
N PHE A 655 -9.83 23.53 -10.80
CA PHE A 655 -9.50 23.61 -12.22
C PHE A 655 -8.28 22.75 -12.56
N GLY A 656 -8.45 21.86 -13.53
CA GLY A 656 -7.46 20.84 -13.89
C GLY A 656 -7.51 19.59 -13.02
N THR A 657 -8.35 19.56 -11.97
CA THR A 657 -8.56 18.38 -11.13
C THR A 657 -9.93 17.79 -11.39
N TYR A 658 -10.98 18.50 -10.99
CA TYR A 658 -12.38 18.12 -11.14
C TYR A 658 -13.02 18.86 -12.32
N ASP A 659 -12.72 20.15 -12.47
CA ASP A 659 -13.20 20.99 -13.57
C ASP A 659 -12.15 21.11 -14.66
N GLY A 660 -12.57 21.05 -15.93
CA GLY A 660 -11.67 21.12 -17.08
C GLY A 660 -12.28 20.49 -18.32
N ILE A 661 -11.58 20.59 -19.46
CA ILE A 661 -12.00 19.89 -20.69
C ILE A 661 -11.62 18.41 -20.57
N GLU A 662 -12.57 17.52 -20.89
CA GLU A 662 -12.32 16.08 -20.96
C GLU A 662 -11.18 15.76 -21.94
N ARG A 663 -10.28 14.85 -21.57
CA ARG A 663 -9.07 14.59 -22.35
C ARG A 663 -9.39 14.10 -23.76
N ASP A 664 -10.41 13.25 -23.90
CA ASP A 664 -10.82 12.67 -25.16
C ASP A 664 -11.44 13.74 -26.05
N LEU A 665 -12.43 14.50 -25.55
CA LEU A 665 -12.97 15.67 -26.24
C LEU A 665 -11.87 16.61 -26.74
N ARG A 666 -10.89 16.93 -25.90
CA ARG A 666 -9.77 17.79 -26.28
C ARG A 666 -8.91 17.20 -27.39
N ASN A 667 -8.62 15.90 -27.34
CA ASN A 667 -7.76 15.26 -28.34
C ASN A 667 -8.50 15.08 -29.66
N ASP A 668 -9.76 14.68 -29.61
CA ASP A 668 -10.59 14.45 -30.79
C ASP A 668 -10.92 15.77 -31.49
N LEU A 669 -11.12 16.86 -30.73
CA LEU A 669 -11.18 18.20 -31.31
C LEU A 669 -9.90 18.58 -32.04
N ARG A 670 -8.71 18.30 -31.48
CA ARG A 670 -7.45 18.55 -32.20
C ARG A 670 -7.37 17.75 -33.50
N VAL A 671 -7.72 16.46 -33.45
CA VAL A 671 -7.70 15.59 -34.64
C VAL A 671 -8.70 16.10 -35.69
N ALA A 672 -9.89 16.53 -35.29
CA ALA A 672 -10.92 17.03 -36.18
C ALA A 672 -10.55 18.37 -36.83
N LEU A 673 -9.84 19.25 -36.11
CA LEU A 673 -9.37 20.55 -36.62
C LEU A 673 -8.17 20.39 -37.55
N ASP A 674 -7.21 19.52 -37.20
CA ASP A 674 -6.01 19.25 -38.02
C ASP A 674 -6.32 18.47 -39.33
N GLY A 675 -7.53 17.90 -39.45
CA GLY A 675 -7.96 17.09 -40.60
C GLY A 675 -8.36 17.92 -41.83
N LYS A 676 -7.86 17.54 -43.02
CA LYS A 676 -8.17 18.23 -44.30
C LYS A 676 -9.64 18.16 -44.72
N ALA A 677 -10.40 17.17 -44.24
CA ALA A 677 -11.84 17.03 -44.47
C ALA A 677 -12.53 16.73 -43.13
N ARG A 678 -13.47 17.58 -42.73
CA ARG A 678 -14.19 17.45 -41.45
C ARG A 678 -15.39 16.54 -41.65
N ASP A 679 -15.42 15.44 -40.90
CA ASP A 679 -16.61 14.58 -40.84
C ASP A 679 -17.72 15.29 -40.04
N PRO A 680 -18.88 15.60 -40.64
CA PRO A 680 -19.99 16.25 -39.94
C PRO A 680 -20.53 15.43 -38.76
N GLN A 681 -20.46 14.10 -38.80
CA GLN A 681 -20.91 13.25 -37.70
C GLN A 681 -19.98 13.37 -36.49
N VAL A 682 -18.67 13.38 -36.72
CA VAL A 682 -17.66 13.57 -35.66
C VAL A 682 -17.82 14.93 -34.98
N LEU A 683 -18.00 16.01 -35.76
CA LEU A 683 -18.24 17.34 -35.18
C LEU A 683 -19.55 17.41 -34.37
N THR A 684 -20.60 16.71 -34.80
CA THR A 684 -21.86 16.64 -34.05
C THR A 684 -21.66 15.96 -32.70
N GLU A 685 -20.91 14.87 -32.66
CA GLU A 685 -20.61 14.14 -31.42
C GLU A 685 -19.74 14.96 -30.46
N LEU A 686 -18.69 15.61 -30.96
CA LEU A 686 -17.83 16.48 -30.15
C LEU A 686 -18.58 17.68 -29.58
N ARG A 687 -19.55 18.22 -30.33
CA ARG A 687 -20.46 19.24 -29.81
C ARG A 687 -21.36 18.72 -28.71
N ASN A 688 -21.96 17.54 -28.86
CA ASN A 688 -22.77 16.93 -27.81
C ASN A 688 -21.96 16.71 -26.53
N GLN A 689 -20.70 16.28 -26.66
CA GLN A 689 -19.78 16.16 -25.53
C GLN A 689 -19.48 17.52 -24.87
N ALA A 690 -19.23 18.57 -25.66
CA ALA A 690 -19.04 19.92 -25.14
C ALA A 690 -20.30 20.48 -24.45
N TYR A 691 -21.49 20.22 -24.98
CA TYR A 691 -22.76 20.57 -24.35
C TYR A 691 -22.94 19.86 -23.00
N ASN A 692 -22.68 18.55 -22.96
CA ASN A 692 -22.75 17.76 -21.73
C ASN A 692 -21.76 18.26 -20.67
N ALA A 693 -20.63 18.84 -21.06
CA ALA A 693 -19.65 19.41 -20.13
C ALA A 693 -20.21 20.59 -19.32
N ILE A 694 -21.17 21.36 -19.86
CA ILE A 694 -21.82 22.48 -19.16
C ILE A 694 -22.51 22.00 -17.88
N GLY A 695 -23.22 20.87 -17.95
CA GLY A 695 -23.91 20.28 -16.80
C GLY A 695 -22.99 19.55 -15.83
N ARG A 696 -21.73 19.31 -16.21
CA ARG A 696 -20.71 18.63 -15.38
C ARG A 696 -19.78 19.61 -14.67
N ALA A 697 -19.83 20.90 -15.00
CA ALA A 697 -19.00 21.92 -14.37
C ALA A 697 -19.48 22.20 -12.94
N HIS A 698 -18.53 22.23 -12.00
CA HIS A 698 -18.81 22.46 -10.58
C HIS A 698 -18.68 23.94 -10.22
N LEU A 699 -17.72 24.64 -10.82
CA LEU A 699 -17.52 26.07 -10.64
C LEU A 699 -18.17 26.91 -11.76
N PRO A 700 -18.65 28.13 -11.46
CA PRO A 700 -19.23 29.04 -12.45
C PRO A 700 -18.32 29.30 -13.66
N GLU A 701 -17.03 29.56 -13.44
CA GLU A 701 -16.07 29.84 -14.52
C GLU A 701 -15.82 28.59 -15.37
N ALA A 702 -15.89 27.39 -14.77
CA ALA A 702 -15.78 26.15 -15.54
C ALA A 702 -16.98 25.94 -16.46
N ARG A 703 -18.17 26.32 -15.99
CA ARG A 703 -19.40 26.31 -16.77
C ARG A 703 -19.31 27.31 -17.92
N GLU A 704 -18.85 28.52 -17.65
CA GLU A 704 -18.59 29.56 -18.64
C GLU A 704 -17.62 29.09 -19.74
N ALA A 705 -16.53 28.40 -19.36
CA ALA A 705 -15.57 27.84 -20.32
C ALA A 705 -16.20 26.76 -21.22
N ALA A 706 -17.05 25.89 -20.65
CA ALA A 706 -17.76 24.86 -21.39
C ALA A 706 -18.82 25.45 -22.34
N GLU A 707 -19.56 26.46 -21.89
CA GLU A 707 -20.52 27.22 -22.69
C GLU A 707 -19.82 27.94 -23.86
N LEU A 708 -18.67 28.55 -23.60
CA LEU A 708 -17.85 29.21 -24.62
C LEU A 708 -17.34 28.22 -25.68
N LEU A 709 -16.83 27.05 -25.26
CA LEU A 709 -16.37 26.00 -26.18
C LEU A 709 -17.53 25.49 -27.04
N HIS A 710 -18.67 25.19 -26.43
CA HIS A 710 -19.87 24.73 -27.15
C HIS A 710 -20.36 25.79 -28.15
N ALA A 711 -20.37 27.07 -27.77
CA ALA A 711 -20.76 28.17 -28.65
C ALA A 711 -19.82 28.31 -29.86
N GLN A 712 -18.51 28.13 -29.69
CA GLN A 712 -17.56 28.12 -30.81
C GLN A 712 -17.76 26.92 -31.73
N LEU A 713 -18.07 25.73 -31.18
CA LEU A 713 -18.32 24.54 -31.99
C LEU A 713 -19.59 24.65 -32.85
N LEU A 714 -20.63 25.32 -32.37
CA LEU A 714 -21.83 25.63 -33.17
C LEU A 714 -21.51 26.46 -34.42
N ARG A 715 -20.49 27.31 -34.36
CA ARG A 715 -20.08 28.15 -35.50
C ARG A 715 -19.33 27.40 -36.59
N LEU A 716 -18.91 26.15 -36.33
CA LEU A 716 -18.32 25.28 -37.35
C LEU A 716 -19.37 24.58 -38.23
N GLU A 717 -20.67 24.77 -37.98
CA GLU A 717 -21.73 24.16 -38.79
C GLU A 717 -21.80 24.71 -40.22
N PRO A 718 -22.03 23.84 -41.23
CA PRO A 718 -22.34 24.28 -42.59
C PRO A 718 -23.61 25.14 -42.60
N GLY A 719 -23.49 26.42 -42.96
CA GLY A 719 -24.61 27.37 -42.99
C GLY A 719 -24.74 28.26 -41.74
N ALA A 720 -23.85 28.11 -40.74
CA ALA A 720 -23.74 29.08 -39.66
C ALA A 720 -23.41 30.47 -40.23
N SER A 721 -24.22 31.48 -39.89
CA SER A 721 -24.07 32.82 -40.45
C SER A 721 -22.76 33.46 -39.98
N SER A 722 -21.89 33.85 -40.92
CA SER A 722 -20.65 34.57 -40.62
C SER A 722 -20.89 35.94 -39.97
N ARG A 723 -22.14 36.41 -39.94
CA ARG A 723 -22.59 37.64 -39.28
C ARG A 723 -22.99 37.47 -37.81
N ALA A 724 -23.03 36.25 -37.27
CA ALA A 724 -23.30 36.06 -35.85
C ALA A 724 -22.17 36.65 -34.99
N GLU A 725 -22.53 37.50 -34.02
CA GLU A 725 -21.59 38.15 -33.10
C GLU A 725 -20.71 37.09 -32.42
N VAL A 726 -19.42 37.36 -32.33
CA VAL A 726 -18.48 36.39 -31.77
C VAL A 726 -18.67 36.33 -30.26
N PRO A 727 -18.89 35.14 -29.67
CA PRO A 727 -19.04 35.02 -28.22
C PRO A 727 -17.86 35.68 -27.49
N PRO A 728 -18.12 36.70 -26.64
CA PRO A 728 -17.06 37.30 -25.83
C PRO A 728 -16.57 36.29 -24.80
N LEU A 729 -15.30 36.42 -24.39
CA LEU A 729 -14.79 35.69 -23.24
C LEU A 729 -15.43 36.31 -21.97
N PRO A 730 -16.07 35.54 -21.09
CA PRO A 730 -16.57 36.05 -19.82
C PRO A 730 -15.45 36.63 -18.95
N ASP A 731 -15.72 37.75 -18.27
CA ASP A 731 -14.71 38.50 -17.51
C ASP A 731 -14.09 37.64 -16.39
N ALA A 732 -14.93 36.95 -15.59
CA ALA A 732 -14.48 36.09 -14.50
C ALA A 732 -13.58 34.94 -15.00
N LEU A 733 -13.94 34.31 -16.12
CA LEU A 733 -13.10 33.31 -16.78
C LEU A 733 -11.77 33.90 -17.28
N GLY A 734 -11.79 35.11 -17.85
CA GLY A 734 -10.61 35.81 -18.33
C GLY A 734 -9.64 36.20 -17.21
N GLU A 735 -10.18 36.65 -16.07
CA GLU A 735 -9.40 36.94 -14.87
C GLU A 735 -8.77 35.68 -14.27
N ALA A 736 -9.51 34.57 -14.22
CA ALA A 736 -9.00 33.29 -13.72
C ALA A 736 -7.95 32.66 -14.65
N PHE A 737 -8.06 32.88 -15.98
CA PHE A 737 -7.15 32.32 -16.97
C PHE A 737 -6.59 33.37 -17.95
N PRO A 738 -5.62 34.21 -17.52
CA PRO A 738 -5.10 35.30 -18.35
C PRO A 738 -4.48 34.84 -19.69
N ARG A 739 -3.87 33.66 -19.73
CA ARG A 739 -3.32 33.07 -20.97
C ARG A 739 -4.42 32.71 -21.97
N LEU A 740 -5.54 32.16 -21.47
CA LEU A 740 -6.71 31.91 -22.30
C LEU A 740 -7.26 33.22 -22.85
N ALA A 741 -7.38 34.26 -22.01
CA ALA A 741 -7.87 35.56 -22.43
C ALA A 741 -7.01 36.15 -23.57
N GLN A 742 -5.69 36.14 -23.39
CA GLN A 742 -4.75 36.64 -24.40
C GLN A 742 -4.84 35.84 -25.71
N ALA A 743 -4.84 34.51 -25.64
CA ALA A 743 -4.90 33.66 -26.83
C ALA A 743 -6.24 33.78 -27.56
N TYR A 744 -7.35 33.88 -26.82
CA TYR A 744 -8.70 33.99 -27.39
C TYR A 744 -8.92 35.35 -28.07
N LEU A 745 -8.38 36.43 -27.51
CA LEU A 745 -8.40 37.76 -28.13
C LEU A 745 -7.54 37.82 -29.40
N ALA A 746 -6.39 37.15 -29.41
CA ALA A 746 -5.48 37.11 -30.54
C ALA A 746 -5.94 36.20 -31.69
N ALA A 747 -6.92 35.32 -31.44
CA ALA A 747 -7.36 34.32 -32.40
C ALA A 747 -8.14 34.96 -33.59
N PRO A 748 -7.65 34.79 -34.83
CA PRO A 748 -8.21 35.46 -36.02
C PRO A 748 -9.55 34.87 -36.48
N ASP A 749 -9.85 33.62 -36.15
CA ASP A 749 -11.05 32.91 -36.60
C ASP A 749 -11.60 31.95 -35.52
N THR A 750 -12.69 31.24 -35.86
CA THR A 750 -13.37 30.31 -34.94
C THR A 750 -12.49 29.12 -34.56
N GLU A 751 -11.71 28.60 -35.50
CA GLU A 751 -10.82 27.46 -35.28
C GLU A 751 -9.67 27.81 -34.34
N ALA A 752 -9.03 28.95 -34.57
CA ALA A 752 -8.02 29.51 -33.68
C ALA A 752 -8.58 29.81 -32.28
N ARG A 753 -9.86 30.17 -32.15
CA ARG A 753 -10.53 30.36 -30.86
C ARG A 753 -10.77 29.04 -30.13
N ILE A 754 -11.16 27.98 -30.85
CA ILE A 754 -11.27 26.64 -30.26
C ILE A 754 -9.89 26.16 -29.81
N HIS A 755 -8.84 26.38 -30.61
CA HIS A 755 -7.45 26.13 -30.23
C HIS A 755 -7.05 26.91 -28.96
N ALA A 756 -7.36 28.20 -28.91
CA ALA A 756 -7.11 29.02 -27.72
C ALA A 756 -7.72 28.40 -26.46
N ILE A 757 -8.95 27.90 -26.53
CA ILE A 757 -9.63 27.22 -25.42
C ILE A 757 -8.94 25.89 -25.07
N ILE A 758 -8.80 24.95 -26.01
CA ILE A 758 -8.29 23.60 -25.74
C ILE A 758 -6.79 23.55 -25.40
N ASP A 759 -6.05 24.62 -25.68
CA ASP A 759 -4.61 24.73 -25.39
C ASP A 759 -4.31 25.54 -24.12
N ASN A 760 -5.19 26.47 -23.71
CA ASN A 760 -4.95 27.36 -22.56
C ASN A 760 -5.89 27.14 -21.37
N TYR A 761 -6.96 26.35 -21.53
CA TYR A 761 -7.82 25.92 -20.42
C TYR A 761 -7.44 24.50 -19.96
N PRO A 762 -7.46 24.18 -18.65
CA PRO A 762 -6.92 22.93 -18.15
C PRO A 762 -7.79 21.71 -18.51
N VAL A 763 -7.16 20.54 -18.46
CA VAL A 763 -7.83 19.24 -18.66
C VAL A 763 -8.38 18.72 -17.35
N CYS A 764 -9.59 18.19 -17.37
CA CYS A 764 -10.14 17.43 -16.25
C CYS A 764 -9.30 16.15 -16.06
N ARG A 765 -8.56 16.05 -14.95
CA ARG A 765 -7.72 14.87 -14.64
C ARG A 765 -8.56 13.73 -14.07
N LEU A 766 -9.49 14.02 -13.17
CA LEU A 766 -10.45 13.05 -12.66
C LEU A 766 -11.64 12.94 -13.61
N SER A 767 -11.43 12.38 -14.80
CA SER A 767 -12.44 12.34 -15.87
C SER A 767 -13.76 11.69 -15.44
N HIS A 768 -14.89 12.22 -15.92
CA HIS A 768 -16.20 11.60 -15.74
C HIS A 768 -16.33 10.27 -16.48
N ALA A 769 -15.57 10.07 -17.56
CA ALA A 769 -15.54 8.79 -18.28
C ALA A 769 -14.86 7.71 -17.43
N GLN A 770 -13.79 8.06 -16.71
CA GLN A 770 -13.11 7.15 -15.78
C GLN A 770 -13.93 6.90 -14.50
N PHE A 771 -14.70 7.90 -14.07
CA PHE A 771 -15.48 7.86 -12.83
C PHE A 771 -16.96 8.20 -13.08
N PRO A 772 -17.72 7.34 -13.80
CA PRO A 772 -19.10 7.63 -14.21
C PRO A 772 -20.08 7.71 -13.03
N ALA A 773 -19.74 7.11 -11.89
CA ALA A 773 -20.52 7.16 -10.66
C ALA A 773 -20.19 8.37 -9.76
N GLY A 774 -19.35 9.30 -10.23
CA GLY A 774 -18.92 10.49 -9.50
C GLY A 774 -17.42 10.53 -9.25
N GLN A 775 -16.85 11.74 -9.35
CA GLN A 775 -15.41 11.95 -9.22
C GLN A 775 -14.93 11.73 -7.77
N PRO A 776 -13.76 11.12 -7.55
CA PRO A 776 -13.25 10.81 -6.22
C PRO A 776 -13.08 12.01 -5.31
N GLY A 777 -13.77 12.04 -4.16
CA GLY A 777 -13.57 13.05 -3.12
C GLY A 777 -14.35 14.36 -3.31
N LEU A 778 -15.03 14.53 -4.45
CA LEU A 778 -15.83 15.71 -4.75
C LEU A 778 -17.05 15.82 -3.83
N ILE A 779 -17.29 17.02 -3.30
CA ILE A 779 -18.52 17.44 -2.64
C ILE A 779 -19.05 18.67 -3.39
N PRO A 780 -20.19 18.57 -4.09
CA PRO A 780 -20.75 19.68 -4.86
C PRO A 780 -20.93 20.93 -4.01
N GLY A 781 -20.47 22.08 -4.50
CA GLY A 781 -20.56 23.36 -3.79
C GLY A 781 -19.56 23.54 -2.63
N GLU A 782 -18.73 22.55 -2.31
CA GLU A 782 -17.73 22.64 -1.24
C GLU A 782 -16.30 22.37 -1.75
N PRO A 783 -15.64 23.35 -2.40
CA PRO A 783 -14.27 23.18 -2.91
C PRO A 783 -13.24 22.84 -1.83
N GLU A 784 -13.32 23.48 -0.66
CA GLU A 784 -12.39 23.27 0.46
C GLU A 784 -12.44 21.82 0.96
N LEU A 785 -13.65 21.30 1.23
CA LEU A 785 -13.83 19.92 1.67
C LEU A 785 -13.43 18.94 0.56
N SER A 786 -13.72 19.27 -0.71
CA SER A 786 -13.33 18.46 -1.87
C SER A 786 -11.82 18.29 -1.98
N MET A 787 -11.04 19.35 -1.71
CA MET A 787 -9.57 19.27 -1.72
C MET A 787 -9.01 18.49 -0.53
N ARG A 788 -9.60 18.63 0.65
CA ARG A 788 -9.20 17.81 1.82
C ARG A 788 -9.45 16.32 1.60
N ASN A 789 -10.60 15.98 1.03
CA ASN A 789 -10.90 14.61 0.61
C ASN A 789 -9.93 14.13 -0.48
N LEU A 790 -9.56 14.98 -1.43
CA LEU A 790 -8.60 14.63 -2.48
C LEU A 790 -7.23 14.27 -1.91
N PHE A 791 -6.70 15.09 -0.99
CA PHE A 791 -5.39 14.82 -0.37
C PHE A 791 -5.41 13.53 0.45
N THR A 792 -6.51 13.30 1.18
CA THR A 792 -6.79 12.05 1.89
C THR A 792 -6.74 10.84 0.95
N ILE A 793 -7.45 10.92 -0.18
CA ILE A 793 -7.49 9.85 -1.18
C ILE A 793 -6.10 9.65 -1.80
N ALA A 794 -5.36 10.72 -2.11
CA ALA A 794 -4.01 10.62 -2.66
C ALA A 794 -3.03 9.92 -1.70
N ILE A 795 -3.09 10.22 -0.40
CA ILE A 795 -2.31 9.52 0.64
C ILE A 795 -2.67 8.04 0.65
N LYS A 796 -3.96 7.71 0.55
CA LYS A 796 -4.44 6.32 0.52
C LYS A 796 -3.97 5.57 -0.74
N VAL A 797 -4.07 6.21 -1.90
CA VAL A 797 -3.55 5.70 -3.19
C VAL A 797 -2.06 5.37 -3.08
N GLY A 798 -1.29 6.26 -2.45
CA GLY A 798 0.14 6.05 -2.22
C GLY A 798 0.44 4.89 -1.26
N THR A 799 -0.32 4.80 -0.17
CA THR A 799 -0.16 3.76 0.87
C THR A 799 -0.50 2.35 0.33
N ASP A 800 -1.54 2.25 -0.49
CA ASP A 800 -2.00 0.97 -1.04
C ASP A 800 -1.28 0.57 -2.35
N ALA A 801 -0.36 1.38 -2.88
CA ALA A 801 0.36 1.13 -4.14
C ALA A 801 1.20 -0.16 -4.16
N LEU A 802 1.56 -0.70 -2.99
CA LEU A 802 2.22 -2.01 -2.86
C LEU A 802 1.28 -3.19 -3.19
N LYS A 803 -0.03 -2.98 -3.08
CA LYS A 803 -1.05 -4.04 -3.01
C LYS A 803 -1.83 -4.23 -4.31
N SER A 804 -1.86 -3.24 -5.20
CA SER A 804 -2.59 -3.23 -6.47
C SER A 804 -2.23 -1.99 -7.29
N ASP A 805 -2.66 -1.91 -8.55
CA ASP A 805 -2.67 -0.62 -9.25
C ASP A 805 -3.75 0.29 -8.66
N THR A 806 -3.31 1.31 -7.93
CA THR A 806 -4.19 2.29 -7.29
C THR A 806 -4.36 3.57 -8.12
N GLY A 807 -3.84 3.63 -9.34
CA GLY A 807 -3.82 4.85 -10.14
C GLY A 807 -2.76 5.85 -9.71
N THR A 808 -1.63 5.37 -9.15
CA THR A 808 -0.53 6.24 -8.68
C THR A 808 -0.05 7.23 -9.76
N ALA A 809 -0.04 6.84 -11.03
CA ALA A 809 0.33 7.72 -12.14
C ALA A 809 -0.57 8.94 -12.27
N LEU A 810 -1.88 8.76 -12.07
CA LEU A 810 -2.88 9.81 -12.15
C LEU A 810 -2.76 10.74 -10.94
N PHE A 811 -2.76 10.18 -9.73
CA PHE A 811 -2.70 10.97 -8.50
C PHE A 811 -1.37 11.72 -8.34
N ALA A 812 -0.25 11.19 -8.83
CA ALA A 812 1.00 11.94 -8.88
C ALA A 812 0.87 13.23 -9.69
N LYS A 813 0.22 13.19 -10.85
CA LYS A 813 0.01 14.39 -11.69
C LYS A 813 -1.00 15.36 -11.11
N ILE A 814 -1.97 14.87 -10.33
CA ILE A 814 -2.93 15.71 -9.61
C ILE A 814 -2.19 16.44 -8.50
N VAL A 815 -1.48 15.70 -7.63
CA VAL A 815 -0.72 16.28 -6.51
C VAL A 815 0.40 17.21 -6.97
N GLU A 816 1.04 16.96 -8.12
CA GLU A 816 2.03 17.88 -8.70
C GLU A 816 1.39 19.17 -9.25
N SER A 817 0.10 19.11 -9.63
CA SER A 817 -0.63 20.26 -10.17
C SER A 817 -1.23 21.16 -9.09
N CYS A 818 -1.51 20.59 -7.91
CA CYS A 818 -1.99 21.30 -6.73
C CYS A 818 -0.80 21.85 -5.93
#